data_AF-A0A0P8B1C0-F1
#
_entry.id   AF-A0A0P8B1C0-F1
#
_cell.length_a   1.000
_cell.length_b   1.000
_cell.length_c   1.000
_cell.angle_alpha   90.00
_cell.angle_beta   90.00
_cell.angle_gamma   90.00
#
_symmetry.space_group_name_H-M   'P 1'
#
loop_
_entity.id
_entity.type
_entity.pdbx_description
1 polymer ?
#
loop_
_entity_poly.entity_id
_entity_poly.type
_entity_poly.pdbx_seq_one_letter_code
_entity_poly.pdbx_strand_id
1 'polypeptide(L)'
;MFRLSALLCCSIFLVACGGDGSSASPEAEPTAPVSGSPSDPASDDTQPTLGPLVEGRSFATDTRDTDRDGIDGLDPIISDAPPTCARPGFNFDSGPDCTAAGTEGYYSLSGDTWIDAQVFVPPHREGETLPVILHSHGWGGSKKSVLDAIPDCDEPQAYDCPIGEGSGLLAMFGQLDALLSDLYRKGYIIVSFSQRGWGDSEGDIMVMNSYHETRDAQAVIDWIARQGRQGQLPIAVDSSGNFTLGLMGGSYGGGFQLPLAAIDPRVDTIVPVGTWHSLEQAILPNGGVKGGWGNLLCLLSTGRSRHPFLENACLALTAPFIRQAAVLEPSGNLLEFVRQNGLSLLADLELAQAPFLEGMEPFTLRPIDALLIQGTRDVLFNMQASADNYRYLKMAGGDVRMMTNQSGHMNPLANQADGSTSCGAVDMFSSIRRWLDVKLRGANESVLDEVPEICLSLDDERGVIVDTIPGESVVTDQLISVDQVWRPFDIRIGNLQGAQECQTVYEVPADTTQVLAGIPGLRDFSVQGGIIGGGGAAYLGLCLERGGQTFLIDDMLTTFAPQFQSFSELVGVGEVLKAGDRVGVMAFKAQEQMNFLTTATLGQVTELLVDTVVPGTGLDDTLLGDLLNPLQGILSAVNANAYSVRGEVKLPVFPAGLVSYQIGSEPPFLEAEGAFNQFRLQ
;
A
#
# COMPACT_ATOMS: atom_id res chain seq x y z
N MET A 1 20.64 -15.00 51.00
CA MET A 1 20.96 -14.61 52.38
C MET A 1 20.19 -13.33 52.69
N PHE A 2 19.26 -13.41 53.66
CA PHE A 2 18.60 -12.35 54.47
C PHE A 2 17.98 -11.12 53.76
N ARG A 3 16.74 -10.66 53.98
CA ARG A 3 15.53 -10.99 54.80
C ARG A 3 14.42 -10.03 54.28
N LEU A 4 13.21 -10.47 53.92
CA LEU A 4 11.97 -10.61 54.72
C LEU A 4 11.43 -9.34 55.45
N SER A 5 10.24 -8.86 55.04
CA SER A 5 8.98 -8.84 55.83
C SER A 5 8.10 -7.58 55.74
N ALA A 6 6.80 -7.83 55.91
CA ALA A 6 5.61 -7.01 55.64
C ALA A 6 5.03 -6.26 56.87
N LEU A 7 3.87 -5.60 56.64
CA LEU A 7 2.79 -5.16 57.54
C LEU A 7 3.00 -3.87 58.40
N LEU A 8 2.11 -2.86 58.30
CA LEU A 8 0.94 -2.65 59.18
C LEU A 8 0.14 -1.36 58.87
N CYS A 9 -1.05 -1.29 59.46
CA CYS A 9 -2.20 -0.43 59.20
C CYS A 9 -2.37 0.73 60.22
N CYS A 10 -3.18 1.74 59.85
CA CYS A 10 -3.96 2.71 60.66
C CYS A 10 -3.28 3.63 61.71
N SER A 11 -3.53 4.96 61.61
CA SER A 11 -4.43 5.71 62.53
C SER A 11 -4.35 7.26 62.42
N ILE A 12 -5.48 7.86 62.05
CA ILE A 12 -6.23 8.93 62.76
C ILE A 12 -5.54 10.27 63.12
N PHE A 13 -6.13 11.38 62.66
CA PHE A 13 -6.37 12.58 63.50
C PHE A 13 -7.69 13.28 63.12
N LEU A 14 -8.59 13.37 64.12
CA LEU A 14 -9.78 14.23 64.21
C LEU A 14 -9.37 15.68 64.54
N VAL A 15 -10.16 16.67 64.13
CA VAL A 15 -10.89 17.61 65.02
C VAL A 15 -11.92 18.39 64.18
N ALA A 16 -13.18 18.33 64.62
CA ALA A 16 -14.22 19.32 64.35
C ALA A 16 -14.90 19.69 65.69
N CYS A 17 -15.29 20.95 65.82
CA CYS A 17 -16.19 21.51 66.83
C CYS A 17 -17.08 22.51 66.07
N GLY A 18 -18.39 22.64 66.27
CA GLY A 18 -19.34 22.03 67.19
C GLY A 18 -20.77 22.26 66.64
N GLY A 19 -21.74 21.57 67.22
CA GLY A 19 -23.15 21.69 66.85
C GLY A 19 -23.97 22.56 67.80
N ASP A 20 -25.25 22.74 67.44
CA ASP A 20 -26.38 22.87 68.36
C ASP A 20 -27.71 22.61 67.63
N GLY A 21 -28.64 21.87 68.26
CA GLY A 21 -30.09 21.96 68.02
C GLY A 21 -30.87 20.69 67.63
N SER A 22 -31.32 19.93 68.66
CA SER A 22 -32.66 19.27 68.86
C SER A 22 -33.49 18.70 67.68
N SER A 23 -34.28 17.62 67.75
CA SER A 23 -34.59 16.55 68.71
C SER A 23 -35.71 15.66 68.12
N ALA A 24 -35.69 14.36 68.45
CA ALA A 24 -36.81 13.41 68.56
C ALA A 24 -37.48 12.78 67.29
N SER A 25 -37.37 11.44 67.21
CA SER A 25 -38.12 10.50 66.35
C SER A 25 -39.53 10.19 66.89
N PRO A 26 -40.44 9.58 66.10
CA PRO A 26 -40.67 8.14 66.26
C PRO A 26 -41.13 7.34 65.01
N GLU A 27 -41.17 6.02 65.19
CA GLU A 27 -41.59 4.90 64.32
C GLU A 27 -43.01 5.02 63.74
N ALA A 28 -43.26 4.36 62.59
CA ALA A 28 -44.56 4.29 61.92
C ALA A 28 -44.85 2.91 61.28
N GLU A 29 -46.09 2.44 61.46
CA GLU A 29 -46.86 1.47 60.65
C GLU A 29 -48.37 1.68 60.97
N PRO A 30 -49.40 1.24 60.17
CA PRO A 30 -49.44 0.62 58.84
C PRO A 30 -50.59 1.08 57.85
N THR A 31 -50.53 0.60 56.59
CA THR A 31 -51.60 0.27 55.58
C THR A 31 -52.44 1.29 54.76
N ALA A 32 -52.18 1.30 53.41
CA ALA A 32 -53.02 1.17 52.16
C ALA A 32 -54.43 1.84 52.00
N PRO A 33 -54.96 2.20 50.78
CA PRO A 33 -54.80 1.49 49.47
C PRO A 33 -54.84 2.29 48.10
N VAL A 34 -54.33 1.64 47.01
CA VAL A 34 -54.76 1.64 45.56
C VAL A 34 -54.61 2.96 44.73
N SER A 35 -54.16 3.06 43.46
CA SER A 35 -54.06 2.20 42.25
C SER A 35 -53.06 2.76 41.20
N GLY A 36 -52.33 1.87 40.51
CA GLY A 36 -52.15 1.86 39.03
C GLY A 36 -51.04 2.70 38.37
N SER A 37 -49.99 2.05 37.86
CA SER A 37 -49.18 2.44 36.68
C SER A 37 -48.36 1.24 36.17
N PRO A 38 -48.04 1.16 34.86
CA PRO A 38 -47.75 -0.08 34.15
C PRO A 38 -46.32 -0.59 34.34
N SER A 39 -46.17 -1.90 34.14
CA SER A 39 -44.93 -2.68 34.17
C SER A 39 -43.94 -2.29 33.07
N ASP A 40 -42.71 -1.99 33.45
CA ASP A 40 -41.53 -2.04 32.57
C ASP A 40 -41.23 -3.50 32.18
N PRO A 41 -41.00 -3.82 30.89
CA PRO A 41 -40.47 -5.13 30.52
C PRO A 41 -38.98 -5.18 30.88
N ALA A 42 -38.60 -6.19 31.64
CA ALA A 42 -37.20 -6.52 31.93
C ALA A 42 -36.45 -6.78 30.60
N SER A 43 -35.33 -6.10 30.41
CA SER A 43 -34.32 -6.45 29.41
C SER A 43 -33.62 -7.73 29.86
N ASP A 44 -33.92 -8.84 29.19
CA ASP A 44 -33.23 -10.11 29.35
C ASP A 44 -31.91 -10.04 28.57
N ASP A 45 -30.86 -9.57 29.24
CA ASP A 45 -29.52 -9.41 28.68
C ASP A 45 -28.68 -10.66 29.03
N THR A 46 -29.15 -11.84 28.61
CA THR A 46 -28.33 -13.06 28.67
C THR A 46 -27.47 -13.12 27.41
N GLN A 47 -26.22 -12.67 27.50
CA GLN A 47 -25.24 -13.06 26.48
C GLN A 47 -25.20 -14.60 26.40
N PRO A 48 -25.22 -15.19 25.19
CA PRO A 48 -25.15 -16.63 25.05
C PRO A 48 -23.89 -17.13 25.75
N THR A 49 -24.04 -18.09 26.65
CA THR A 49 -22.89 -18.75 27.28
C THR A 49 -22.14 -19.53 26.20
N LEU A 50 -20.97 -19.02 25.82
CA LEU A 50 -20.05 -19.70 24.91
C LEU A 50 -19.69 -21.08 25.45
N GLY A 51 -19.57 -22.06 24.55
CA GLY A 51 -19.23 -23.43 24.88
C GLY A 51 -17.74 -23.64 25.18
N PRO A 52 -17.27 -24.91 25.18
CA PRO A 52 -15.87 -25.25 25.44
C PRO A 52 -14.91 -24.64 24.39
N LEU A 53 -13.63 -24.59 24.74
CA LEU A 53 -12.56 -24.20 23.82
C LEU A 53 -12.41 -25.26 22.71
N VAL A 54 -12.35 -24.79 21.47
CA VAL A 54 -12.05 -25.52 20.24
C VAL A 54 -10.62 -25.19 19.83
N GLU A 55 -9.85 -26.21 19.48
CA GLU A 55 -8.48 -26.00 19.00
C GLU A 55 -8.46 -25.30 17.63
N GLY A 56 -7.44 -24.48 17.41
CA GLY A 56 -7.22 -23.85 16.11
C GLY A 56 -6.88 -24.89 15.04
N ARG A 57 -7.19 -24.57 13.78
CA ARG A 57 -6.94 -25.46 12.64
C ARG A 57 -6.50 -24.67 11.40
N SER A 58 -5.74 -25.31 10.53
CA SER A 58 -5.32 -24.75 9.26
C SER A 58 -5.45 -25.78 8.13
N PHE A 59 -5.95 -25.37 6.97
CA PHE A 59 -6.13 -26.25 5.81
C PHE A 59 -6.05 -25.48 4.48
N ALA A 60 -5.52 -26.13 3.45
CA ALA A 60 -5.51 -25.62 2.08
C ALA A 60 -6.87 -25.90 1.41
N THR A 61 -7.28 -25.01 0.50
CA THR A 61 -8.54 -25.15 -0.27
C THR A 61 -8.34 -25.84 -1.61
N ASP A 62 -7.13 -25.74 -2.17
CA ASP A 62 -6.74 -26.46 -3.36
C ASP A 62 -5.93 -27.70 -2.97
N THR A 63 -6.53 -28.87 -3.22
CA THR A 63 -5.91 -30.17 -2.97
C THR A 63 -6.12 -31.11 -4.15
N ARG A 64 -6.16 -30.54 -5.37
CA ARG A 64 -6.31 -31.30 -6.62
C ARG A 64 -5.36 -32.51 -6.61
N ASP A 65 -5.92 -33.71 -6.77
CA ASP A 65 -5.13 -34.84 -7.24
C ASP A 65 -4.97 -34.78 -8.76
N THR A 66 -4.31 -35.77 -9.37
CA THR A 66 -4.08 -35.78 -10.83
C THR A 66 -5.37 -35.79 -11.67
N ASP A 67 -6.50 -36.12 -11.07
CA ASP A 67 -7.81 -36.22 -11.72
C ASP A 67 -8.71 -34.99 -11.43
N ARG A 68 -8.21 -33.99 -10.68
CA ARG A 68 -8.92 -32.79 -10.20
C ARG A 68 -10.05 -33.08 -9.21
N ASP A 69 -9.96 -34.18 -8.46
CA ASP A 69 -10.91 -34.46 -7.39
C ASP A 69 -10.55 -33.64 -6.14
N GLY A 70 -11.56 -33.05 -5.48
CA GLY A 70 -11.39 -32.25 -4.24
C GLY A 70 -11.31 -33.11 -2.98
N ILE A 71 -11.08 -32.50 -1.81
CA ILE A 71 -11.29 -33.18 -0.52
C ILE A 71 -12.79 -33.42 -0.30
N ASP A 72 -13.15 -34.64 0.11
CA ASP A 72 -14.50 -34.95 0.59
C ASP A 72 -14.93 -33.96 1.69
N GLY A 73 -15.90 -33.11 1.36
CA GLY A 73 -16.51 -32.14 2.28
C GLY A 73 -16.00 -30.70 2.19
N LEU A 74 -15.04 -30.39 1.31
CA LEU A 74 -14.60 -29.01 1.04
C LEU A 74 -14.77 -28.66 -0.44
N ASP A 75 -15.73 -27.79 -0.75
CA ASP A 75 -15.94 -27.31 -2.12
C ASP A 75 -14.72 -26.51 -2.60
N PRO A 76 -14.26 -26.65 -3.87
CA PRO A 76 -13.18 -25.82 -4.40
C PRO A 76 -13.61 -24.36 -4.56
N ILE A 77 -12.63 -23.45 -4.63
CA ILE A 77 -12.87 -22.05 -5.00
C ILE A 77 -12.79 -21.97 -6.53
N ILE A 78 -13.95 -21.77 -7.13
CA ILE A 78 -14.11 -21.67 -8.57
C ILE A 78 -14.57 -20.26 -8.92
N SER A 79 -13.76 -19.58 -9.71
CA SER A 79 -14.10 -18.30 -10.28
C SER A 79 -14.79 -18.45 -11.63
N ASP A 80 -15.84 -17.66 -11.82
CA ASP A 80 -16.59 -17.50 -13.06
C ASP A 80 -16.05 -16.33 -13.92
N ALA A 81 -14.89 -15.79 -13.55
CA ALA A 81 -14.15 -14.86 -14.38
C ALA A 81 -13.76 -15.50 -15.71
N PRO A 82 -13.77 -14.74 -16.82
CA PRO A 82 -13.30 -15.26 -18.09
C PRO A 82 -11.83 -15.70 -17.98
N PRO A 83 -11.38 -16.64 -18.82
CA PRO A 83 -10.09 -17.28 -18.62
C PRO A 83 -8.91 -16.34 -18.90
N THR A 84 -9.05 -15.40 -19.85
CA THR A 84 -7.93 -14.58 -20.34
C THR A 84 -8.22 -13.47 -21.36
N CYS A 85 -9.45 -13.29 -21.87
CA CYS A 85 -9.70 -12.23 -22.85
C CYS A 85 -11.01 -11.50 -22.57
N ALA A 86 -10.98 -10.18 -22.80
CA ALA A 86 -12.17 -9.34 -22.79
C ALA A 86 -13.20 -9.89 -23.78
N ARG A 87 -14.48 -9.90 -23.37
CA ARG A 87 -15.58 -10.48 -24.14
C ARG A 87 -15.66 -9.91 -25.57
N PRO A 88 -16.18 -10.69 -26.53
CA PRO A 88 -16.69 -10.16 -27.80
C PRO A 88 -17.65 -8.99 -27.51
N GLY A 89 -17.31 -7.77 -27.95
CA GLY A 89 -18.17 -6.58 -27.75
C GLY A 89 -17.47 -5.24 -27.55
N PHE A 90 -16.14 -5.20 -27.38
CA PHE A 90 -15.38 -3.95 -27.30
C PHE A 90 -14.17 -4.03 -28.26
N ASN A 91 -13.92 -3.10 -29.16
CA ASN A 91 -14.57 -1.81 -29.40
C ASN A 91 -15.90 -2.03 -30.16
N PHE A 92 -16.77 -1.02 -30.30
CA PHE A 92 -17.33 -0.90 -31.65
C PHE A 92 -16.14 -0.48 -32.54
N ASP A 93 -15.42 -1.49 -33.04
CA ASP A 93 -14.35 -1.50 -34.04
C ASP A 93 -13.02 -0.79 -33.71
N SER A 94 -11.91 -1.56 -33.76
CA SER A 94 -10.48 -1.16 -33.76
C SER A 94 -9.62 -1.37 -32.50
N GLY A 95 -9.87 -2.43 -31.71
CA GLY A 95 -8.84 -3.11 -30.91
C GLY A 95 -8.26 -4.32 -31.67
N PRO A 96 -7.07 -4.86 -31.31
CA PRO A 96 -6.41 -5.93 -32.05
C PRO A 96 -7.17 -7.25 -31.92
N ASP A 97 -7.31 -7.91 -33.06
CA ASP A 97 -8.13 -9.09 -33.28
C ASP A 97 -7.51 -10.35 -32.66
N CYS A 98 -8.27 -11.08 -31.83
CA CYS A 98 -7.89 -12.37 -31.26
C CYS A 98 -8.13 -13.57 -32.23
N THR A 99 -8.46 -13.33 -33.49
CA THR A 99 -8.79 -14.41 -34.47
C THR A 99 -7.61 -15.27 -34.94
N ALA A 100 -6.37 -14.98 -34.55
CA ALA A 100 -5.21 -15.68 -35.08
C ALA A 100 -4.70 -16.88 -34.24
N ALA A 101 -5.56 -17.64 -33.54
CA ALA A 101 -5.26 -19.02 -33.13
C ALA A 101 -6.47 -19.75 -32.49
N GLY A 102 -7.25 -20.52 -33.28
CA GLY A 102 -7.91 -21.75 -32.79
C GLY A 102 -9.03 -21.66 -31.75
N THR A 103 -9.80 -20.57 -31.69
CA THR A 103 -10.69 -20.24 -30.56
C THR A 103 -12.11 -20.84 -30.54
N GLU A 104 -12.60 -21.56 -31.56
CA GLU A 104 -13.92 -22.25 -31.43
C GLU A 104 -13.90 -23.39 -30.39
N GLY A 105 -12.73 -23.97 -30.13
CA GLY A 105 -12.52 -24.91 -29.03
C GLY A 105 -12.21 -24.23 -27.69
N TYR A 106 -11.68 -23.01 -27.68
CA TYR A 106 -11.11 -22.38 -26.47
C TYR A 106 -12.19 -21.90 -25.48
N TYR A 107 -13.33 -21.39 -25.97
CA TYR A 107 -14.43 -20.92 -25.10
C TYR A 107 -15.41 -22.02 -24.65
N SER A 108 -15.44 -23.17 -25.33
CA SER A 108 -16.24 -24.33 -24.89
C SER A 108 -15.46 -25.28 -23.97
N LEU A 109 -14.15 -25.04 -23.80
CA LEU A 109 -13.23 -25.86 -23.00
C LEU A 109 -12.55 -25.11 -21.86
N SER A 110 -12.73 -23.79 -21.74
CA SER A 110 -12.16 -23.01 -20.64
C SER A 110 -13.13 -22.96 -19.47
N GLY A 111 -13.14 -24.05 -18.70
CA GLY A 111 -13.85 -24.11 -17.43
C GLY A 111 -13.34 -23.07 -16.43
N ASP A 112 -14.21 -22.70 -15.50
CA ASP A 112 -13.92 -22.58 -14.06
C ASP A 112 -12.44 -22.35 -13.72
N THR A 113 -12.04 -21.11 -13.39
CA THR A 113 -10.66 -20.84 -12.90
C THR A 113 -10.57 -21.23 -11.44
N TRP A 114 -9.67 -22.16 -11.11
CA TRP A 114 -9.44 -22.57 -9.73
C TRP A 114 -8.54 -21.58 -9.02
N ILE A 115 -9.00 -21.15 -7.84
CA ILE A 115 -8.26 -20.23 -6.98
C ILE A 115 -7.77 -20.99 -5.75
N ASP A 116 -6.48 -20.89 -5.53
CA ASP A 116 -5.77 -21.55 -4.45
C ASP A 116 -5.74 -20.66 -3.19
N ALA A 117 -6.15 -21.20 -2.05
CA ALA A 117 -6.13 -20.50 -0.78
C ALA A 117 -5.74 -21.41 0.40
N GLN A 118 -5.35 -20.76 1.49
CA GLN A 118 -5.03 -21.36 2.77
C GLN A 118 -5.83 -20.64 3.85
N VAL A 119 -6.48 -21.44 4.70
CA VAL A 119 -7.26 -20.93 5.83
C VAL A 119 -6.56 -21.25 7.13
N PHE A 120 -6.56 -20.26 8.04
CA PHE A 120 -6.11 -20.39 9.42
C PHE A 120 -7.25 -19.94 10.34
N VAL A 121 -7.82 -20.89 11.09
CA VAL A 121 -8.84 -20.65 12.11
C VAL A 121 -8.16 -20.67 13.49
N PRO A 122 -8.25 -19.60 14.28
CA PRO A 122 -7.63 -19.56 15.60
C PRO A 122 -8.40 -20.40 16.62
N PRO A 123 -7.77 -20.76 17.76
CA PRO A 123 -8.50 -21.32 18.89
C PRO A 123 -9.62 -20.37 19.32
N HIS A 124 -10.82 -20.90 19.53
CA HIS A 124 -12.03 -20.13 19.83
C HIS A 124 -13.00 -20.97 20.66
N ARG A 125 -14.04 -20.37 21.23
CA ARG A 125 -15.08 -21.12 21.95
C ARG A 125 -16.20 -21.57 21.02
N GLU A 126 -16.80 -22.72 21.31
CA GLU A 126 -17.98 -23.17 20.58
C GLU A 126 -19.11 -22.11 20.67
N GLY A 127 -19.67 -21.75 19.52
CA GLY A 127 -20.67 -20.68 19.40
C GLY A 127 -20.08 -19.26 19.29
N GLU A 128 -18.76 -19.10 19.38
CA GLU A 128 -18.08 -17.85 19.08
C GLU A 128 -18.03 -17.60 17.57
N THR A 129 -18.20 -16.35 17.16
CA THR A 129 -18.10 -15.92 15.76
C THR A 129 -16.93 -14.96 15.61
N LEU A 130 -16.11 -15.19 14.60
CA LEU A 130 -14.84 -14.49 14.41
C LEU A 130 -14.85 -13.62 13.15
N PRO A 131 -14.15 -12.47 13.15
CA PRO A 131 -13.90 -11.71 11.94
C PRO A 131 -12.90 -12.41 11.01
N VAL A 132 -13.00 -12.14 9.72
CA VAL A 132 -12.10 -12.67 8.69
C VAL A 132 -11.19 -11.57 8.15
N ILE A 133 -9.90 -11.88 8.02
CA ILE A 133 -8.94 -11.12 7.22
C ILE A 133 -8.66 -11.90 5.95
N LEU A 134 -9.06 -11.34 4.81
CA LEU A 134 -8.69 -11.86 3.50
C LEU A 134 -7.38 -11.19 3.05
N HIS A 135 -6.38 -12.02 2.80
CA HIS A 135 -5.01 -11.63 2.48
C HIS A 135 -4.56 -12.15 1.11
N SER A 136 -3.78 -11.34 0.40
CA SER A 136 -3.09 -11.75 -0.83
C SER A 136 -1.63 -11.30 -0.82
N HIS A 137 -0.80 -12.04 -1.54
CA HIS A 137 0.64 -11.82 -1.68
C HIS A 137 1.01 -10.65 -2.61
N GLY A 138 2.26 -10.18 -2.47
CA GLY A 138 2.93 -9.29 -3.43
C GLY A 138 3.25 -9.97 -4.77
N TRP A 139 3.69 -9.19 -5.76
CA TRP A 139 4.04 -9.72 -7.10
C TRP A 139 5.15 -10.77 -6.99
N GLY A 140 5.03 -11.89 -7.72
CA GLY A 140 6.00 -12.99 -7.61
C GLY A 140 5.66 -14.02 -6.53
N GLY A 141 4.75 -13.68 -5.59
CA GLY A 141 4.44 -14.51 -4.44
C GLY A 141 3.36 -15.58 -4.67
N SER A 142 2.93 -16.18 -3.57
CA SER A 142 1.78 -17.08 -3.48
C SER A 142 1.11 -16.91 -2.11
N LYS A 143 -0.03 -17.58 -1.89
CA LYS A 143 -0.66 -17.66 -0.56
C LYS A 143 0.35 -18.01 0.55
N LYS A 144 0.07 -17.58 1.78
CA LYS A 144 0.76 -18.05 2.97
C LYS A 144 0.27 -19.45 3.31
N SER A 145 1.12 -20.46 3.15
CA SER A 145 0.81 -21.85 3.56
C SER A 145 1.05 -22.10 5.05
N VAL A 146 1.89 -21.27 5.68
CA VAL A 146 2.17 -21.26 7.12
C VAL A 146 2.23 -19.81 7.60
N LEU A 147 1.87 -19.61 8.87
CA LEU A 147 2.01 -18.32 9.55
C LEU A 147 3.42 -18.20 10.15
N ASP A 148 4.00 -17.01 10.06
CA ASP A 148 5.38 -16.74 10.50
C ASP A 148 5.50 -16.79 12.03
N ALA A 149 6.66 -17.21 12.53
CA ALA A 149 6.94 -17.11 13.96
C ALA A 149 7.19 -15.63 14.32
N ILE A 150 6.40 -15.09 15.25
CA ILE A 150 6.62 -13.75 15.79
C ILE A 150 7.26 -13.82 17.18
N PRO A 151 8.03 -12.79 17.59
CA PRO A 151 8.62 -12.71 18.92
C PRO A 151 7.57 -12.90 20.04
N ASP A 152 8.05 -13.33 21.21
CA ASP A 152 7.20 -13.36 22.40
C ASP A 152 6.78 -11.93 22.77
N CYS A 153 5.49 -11.79 23.10
CA CYS A 153 4.91 -10.54 23.54
C CYS A 153 4.41 -10.72 24.97
N ASP A 154 4.94 -9.91 25.88
CA ASP A 154 4.57 -9.97 27.31
C ASP A 154 3.07 -9.69 27.50
N GLU A 155 2.50 -8.81 26.67
CA GLU A 155 1.07 -8.47 26.65
C GLU A 155 0.45 -8.70 25.25
N PRO A 156 0.03 -9.93 24.90
CA PRO A 156 -0.49 -10.25 23.56
C PRO A 156 -1.74 -9.46 23.13
N GLN A 157 -2.43 -8.84 24.08
CA GLN A 157 -3.59 -8.00 23.81
C GLN A 157 -3.22 -6.54 23.53
N ALA A 158 -2.02 -6.10 23.88
CA ALA A 158 -1.54 -4.75 23.58
C ALA A 158 -1.35 -4.55 22.07
N TYR A 159 -1.32 -3.29 21.66
CA TYR A 159 -1.16 -2.90 20.26
C TYR A 159 0.30 -2.78 19.80
N ASP A 160 1.22 -2.71 20.76
CA ASP A 160 2.67 -2.50 20.58
C ASP A 160 3.48 -3.80 20.51
N CYS A 161 2.82 -4.92 20.21
CA CYS A 161 3.50 -6.20 20.01
C CYS A 161 4.57 -6.06 18.90
N PRO A 162 5.84 -6.41 19.18
CA PRO A 162 6.92 -6.21 18.22
C PRO A 162 6.74 -7.12 17.01
N ILE A 163 7.01 -6.56 15.83
CA ILE A 163 7.23 -7.31 14.58
C ILE A 163 8.73 -7.34 14.33
N GLY A 164 9.27 -8.45 13.85
CA GLY A 164 10.71 -8.59 13.60
C GLY A 164 11.21 -7.55 12.60
N GLU A 165 12.44 -7.07 12.78
CA GLU A 165 13.06 -6.18 11.80
C GLU A 165 13.26 -6.91 10.46
N GLY A 166 13.00 -6.19 9.37
CA GLY A 166 13.29 -6.62 8.01
C GLY A 166 14.39 -5.75 7.39
N SER A 167 15.01 -6.25 6.33
CA SER A 167 15.98 -5.50 5.54
C SER A 167 15.85 -5.86 4.06
N GLY A 168 16.15 -4.92 3.17
CA GLY A 168 16.23 -5.16 1.73
C GLY A 168 15.03 -4.64 0.92
N LEU A 169 14.94 -5.05 -0.34
CA LEU A 169 14.00 -4.53 -1.36
C LEU A 169 12.53 -4.50 -0.92
N LEU A 170 12.09 -5.49 -0.13
CA LEU A 170 10.69 -5.73 0.23
C LEU A 170 10.47 -5.87 1.76
N ALA A 171 11.34 -5.30 2.58
CA ALA A 171 11.35 -5.52 4.03
C ALA A 171 9.99 -5.25 4.70
N MET A 172 9.40 -4.08 4.45
CA MET A 172 8.09 -3.69 4.99
C MET A 172 7.00 -4.73 4.67
N PHE A 173 7.02 -5.33 3.49
CA PHE A 173 6.01 -6.30 3.07
C PHE A 173 6.19 -7.65 3.78
N GLY A 174 7.43 -8.10 4.00
CA GLY A 174 7.70 -9.27 4.82
C GLY A 174 7.28 -9.08 6.29
N GLN A 175 7.47 -7.88 6.83
CA GLN A 175 6.99 -7.54 8.17
C GLN A 175 5.45 -7.49 8.23
N LEU A 176 4.79 -6.98 7.19
CA LEU A 176 3.33 -6.99 7.07
C LEU A 176 2.78 -8.42 7.03
N ASP A 177 3.42 -9.35 6.32
CA ASP A 177 3.05 -10.76 6.33
C ASP A 177 3.14 -11.37 7.75
N ALA A 178 4.19 -11.02 8.51
CA ALA A 178 4.36 -11.50 9.87
C ALA A 178 3.25 -11.00 10.82
N LEU A 179 2.62 -9.86 10.53
CA LEU A 179 1.48 -9.35 11.29
C LEU A 179 0.28 -10.31 11.24
N LEU A 180 0.13 -11.12 10.18
CA LEU A 180 -0.96 -12.11 10.08
C LEU A 180 -0.93 -13.10 11.25
N SER A 181 0.25 -13.48 11.73
CA SER A 181 0.43 -14.35 12.89
C SER A 181 -0.08 -13.72 14.17
N ASP A 182 0.10 -12.40 14.32
CA ASP A 182 -0.39 -11.65 15.47
C ASP A 182 -1.91 -11.49 15.41
N LEU A 183 -2.46 -11.16 14.23
CA LEU A 183 -3.91 -11.11 14.01
C LEU A 183 -4.55 -12.48 14.28
N TYR A 184 -3.94 -13.57 13.83
CA TYR A 184 -4.38 -14.92 14.18
C TYR A 184 -4.43 -15.14 15.69
N ARG A 185 -3.37 -14.76 16.43
CA ARG A 185 -3.34 -14.86 17.92
C ARG A 185 -4.41 -13.97 18.58
N LYS A 186 -4.78 -12.85 17.95
CA LYS A 186 -5.83 -11.95 18.44
C LYS A 186 -7.25 -12.45 18.13
N GLY A 187 -7.42 -13.55 17.39
CA GLY A 187 -8.72 -14.18 17.13
C GLY A 187 -9.31 -13.88 15.76
N TYR A 188 -8.50 -13.43 14.79
CA TYR A 188 -8.93 -13.30 13.40
C TYR A 188 -8.76 -14.62 12.65
N ILE A 189 -9.75 -14.98 11.83
CA ILE A 189 -9.56 -16.01 10.80
C ILE A 189 -8.74 -15.37 9.68
N ILE A 190 -7.64 -16.01 9.28
CA ILE A 190 -6.83 -15.56 8.14
C ILE A 190 -7.14 -16.45 6.95
N VAL A 191 -7.54 -15.86 5.83
CA VAL A 191 -7.65 -16.54 4.54
C VAL A 191 -6.63 -15.90 3.60
N SER A 192 -5.56 -16.62 3.28
CA SER A 192 -4.56 -16.16 2.32
C SER A 192 -4.77 -16.87 0.99
N PHE A 193 -4.93 -16.13 -0.11
CA PHE A 193 -5.11 -16.72 -1.44
C PHE A 193 -4.01 -16.32 -2.42
N SER A 194 -3.79 -17.18 -3.42
CA SER A 194 -2.92 -16.94 -4.55
C SER A 194 -3.75 -16.29 -5.67
N GLN A 195 -3.30 -15.15 -6.17
CA GLN A 195 -3.94 -14.48 -7.31
C GLN A 195 -3.84 -15.36 -8.57
N ARG A 196 -4.68 -15.09 -9.58
CA ARG A 196 -4.67 -15.80 -10.87
C ARG A 196 -3.25 -15.93 -11.45
N GLY A 197 -2.90 -17.13 -11.90
CA GLY A 197 -1.59 -17.44 -12.49
C GLY A 197 -0.41 -17.46 -11.51
N TRP A 198 -0.67 -17.25 -10.21
CA TRP A 198 0.32 -17.32 -9.13
C TRP A 198 0.06 -18.51 -8.20
N GLY A 199 1.10 -18.93 -7.48
CA GLY A 199 1.02 -20.13 -6.64
C GLY A 199 0.52 -21.33 -7.44
N ASP A 200 -0.55 -21.96 -6.92
CA ASP A 200 -1.26 -23.06 -7.58
C ASP A 200 -2.55 -22.61 -8.28
N SER A 201 -2.92 -21.32 -8.21
CA SER A 201 -4.09 -20.77 -8.92
C SER A 201 -3.92 -20.88 -10.42
N GLU A 202 -5.01 -21.23 -11.11
CA GLU A 202 -5.03 -21.36 -12.56
C GLU A 202 -5.12 -19.99 -13.26
N GLY A 203 -5.13 -20.00 -14.60
CA GLY A 203 -5.27 -18.81 -15.44
C GLY A 203 -3.96 -18.06 -15.70
N ASP A 204 -4.04 -17.03 -16.54
CA ASP A 204 -2.89 -16.20 -16.88
C ASP A 204 -2.88 -14.92 -16.06
N ILE A 205 -1.67 -14.45 -15.69
CA ILE A 205 -1.48 -13.23 -14.91
C ILE A 205 -2.01 -12.03 -15.69
N MET A 206 -2.90 -11.25 -15.07
CA MET A 206 -3.54 -10.07 -15.65
C MET A 206 -3.28 -8.76 -14.90
N VAL A 207 -2.41 -8.80 -13.87
CA VAL A 207 -1.89 -7.63 -13.13
C VAL A 207 -2.98 -6.84 -12.40
N MET A 208 -3.86 -7.52 -11.67
CA MET A 208 -5.05 -7.00 -10.98
C MET A 208 -6.10 -6.41 -11.91
N ASN A 209 -6.39 -7.12 -13.00
CA ASN A 209 -7.46 -6.69 -13.89
C ASN A 209 -8.82 -6.79 -13.21
N SER A 210 -9.53 -5.66 -13.13
CA SER A 210 -10.79 -5.55 -12.39
C SER A 210 -11.89 -6.49 -12.95
N TYR A 211 -11.86 -6.83 -14.24
CA TYR A 211 -12.84 -7.73 -14.85
C TYR A 211 -12.55 -9.21 -14.63
N HIS A 212 -11.38 -9.56 -14.09
CA HIS A 212 -10.92 -10.94 -13.94
C HIS A 212 -10.47 -11.23 -12.50
N GLU A 213 -9.34 -10.68 -12.08
CA GLU A 213 -8.74 -10.97 -10.78
C GLU A 213 -9.55 -10.39 -9.60
N THR A 214 -10.29 -9.31 -9.80
CA THR A 214 -11.26 -8.87 -8.76
C THR A 214 -12.42 -9.86 -8.63
N ARG A 215 -12.92 -10.43 -9.73
CA ARG A 215 -13.95 -11.47 -9.70
C ARG A 215 -13.44 -12.77 -9.09
N ASP A 216 -12.18 -13.10 -9.31
CA ASP A 216 -11.51 -14.21 -8.62
C ASP A 216 -11.55 -14.02 -7.10
N ALA A 217 -11.25 -12.80 -6.63
CA ALA A 217 -11.33 -12.48 -5.22
C ALA A 217 -12.79 -12.49 -4.68
N GLN A 218 -13.78 -12.07 -5.47
CA GLN A 218 -15.20 -12.23 -5.11
C GLN A 218 -15.59 -13.71 -4.95
N ALA A 219 -15.05 -14.61 -5.79
CA ALA A 219 -15.28 -16.04 -5.65
C ALA A 219 -14.71 -16.60 -4.33
N VAL A 220 -13.59 -16.05 -3.84
CA VAL A 220 -13.05 -16.37 -2.51
C VAL A 220 -14.02 -15.91 -1.41
N ILE A 221 -14.58 -14.69 -1.49
CA ILE A 221 -15.58 -14.20 -0.52
C ILE A 221 -16.85 -15.06 -0.55
N ASP A 222 -17.34 -15.41 -1.74
CA ASP A 222 -18.48 -16.31 -1.92
C ASP A 222 -18.22 -17.66 -1.26
N TRP A 223 -17.03 -18.21 -1.45
CA TRP A 223 -16.62 -19.45 -0.82
C TRP A 223 -16.59 -19.33 0.70
N ILE A 224 -16.00 -18.28 1.28
CA ILE A 224 -15.97 -18.05 2.73
C ILE A 224 -17.41 -18.02 3.29
N ALA A 225 -18.31 -17.27 2.65
CA ALA A 225 -19.71 -17.19 3.06
C ALA A 225 -20.42 -18.56 3.01
N ARG A 226 -20.15 -19.38 1.98
CA ARG A 226 -20.67 -20.76 1.91
C ARG A 226 -20.14 -21.63 3.04
N GLN A 227 -18.83 -21.57 3.31
CA GLN A 227 -18.22 -22.33 4.41
C GLN A 227 -18.79 -21.93 5.78
N GLY A 228 -19.04 -20.64 6.00
CA GLY A 228 -19.71 -20.15 7.20
C GLY A 228 -21.13 -20.70 7.36
N ARG A 229 -21.95 -20.65 6.29
CA ARG A 229 -23.33 -21.18 6.30
C ARG A 229 -23.40 -22.69 6.54
N GLN A 230 -22.39 -23.43 6.08
CA GLN A 230 -22.26 -24.86 6.30
C GLN A 230 -21.73 -25.21 7.70
N GLY A 231 -21.41 -24.21 8.54
CA GLY A 231 -20.85 -24.40 9.87
C GLY A 231 -19.37 -24.83 9.85
N GLN A 232 -18.69 -24.70 8.71
CA GLN A 232 -17.28 -25.05 8.58
C GLN A 232 -16.37 -23.91 9.05
N LEU A 233 -16.81 -22.65 8.93
CA LEU A 233 -16.09 -21.51 9.52
C LEU A 233 -16.93 -20.90 10.65
N PRO A 234 -16.34 -20.58 11.81
CA PRO A 234 -17.04 -19.96 12.93
C PRO A 234 -17.24 -18.46 12.66
N ILE A 235 -18.07 -18.13 11.67
CA ILE A 235 -18.36 -16.75 11.25
C ILE A 235 -19.87 -16.52 11.25
N ALA A 236 -20.29 -15.30 11.57
CA ALA A 236 -21.69 -14.90 11.47
C ALA A 236 -22.00 -14.48 10.02
N VAL A 237 -22.71 -15.32 9.28
CA VAL A 237 -23.16 -14.99 7.91
C VAL A 237 -24.63 -14.60 7.93
N ASP A 238 -24.94 -13.41 7.43
CA ASP A 238 -26.32 -12.93 7.31
C ASP A 238 -27.07 -13.59 6.13
N SER A 239 -28.36 -13.25 5.96
CA SER A 239 -29.17 -13.75 4.85
C SER A 239 -28.66 -13.36 3.48
N SER A 240 -27.95 -12.23 3.38
CA SER A 240 -27.37 -11.67 2.17
C SER A 240 -26.05 -12.35 1.81
N GLY A 241 -25.40 -13.00 2.76
CA GLY A 241 -24.07 -13.59 2.60
C GLY A 241 -22.95 -12.67 3.08
N ASN A 242 -23.29 -11.59 3.79
CA ASN A 242 -22.33 -10.72 4.44
C ASN A 242 -21.87 -11.36 5.75
N PHE A 243 -20.62 -11.09 6.10
CA PHE A 243 -19.97 -11.48 7.33
C PHE A 243 -18.86 -10.46 7.58
N THR A 244 -18.36 -10.38 8.82
CA THR A 244 -17.33 -9.40 9.16
C THR A 244 -16.00 -9.68 8.45
N LEU A 245 -15.61 -8.79 7.54
CA LEU A 245 -14.53 -8.99 6.58
C LEU A 245 -13.65 -7.74 6.42
N GLY A 246 -12.37 -7.88 6.77
CA GLY A 246 -11.31 -6.95 6.39
C GLY A 246 -10.42 -7.49 5.29
N LEU A 247 -9.84 -6.60 4.49
CA LEU A 247 -8.78 -6.95 3.53
C LEU A 247 -7.42 -6.41 3.99
N MET A 248 -6.35 -7.15 3.68
CA MET A 248 -4.98 -6.75 3.98
C MET A 248 -4.00 -7.31 2.95
N GLY A 249 -2.89 -6.60 2.73
CA GLY A 249 -1.79 -7.04 1.88
C GLY A 249 -0.97 -5.87 1.38
N GLY A 250 0.26 -6.18 0.97
CA GLY A 250 1.23 -5.21 0.49
C GLY A 250 1.46 -5.28 -1.02
N SER A 251 1.85 -4.17 -1.65
CA SER A 251 2.21 -4.14 -3.08
C SER A 251 1.04 -4.64 -3.96
N TYR A 252 1.22 -5.75 -4.67
CA TYR A 252 0.17 -6.45 -5.42
C TYR A 252 -1.00 -6.90 -4.52
N GLY A 253 -0.69 -7.33 -3.28
CA GLY A 253 -1.64 -7.62 -2.22
C GLY A 253 -2.33 -6.38 -1.64
N GLY A 254 -1.78 -5.18 -1.86
CA GLY A 254 -2.52 -3.93 -1.64
C GLY A 254 -3.48 -3.66 -2.79
N GLY A 255 -3.02 -3.94 -4.02
CA GLY A 255 -3.71 -3.58 -5.26
C GLY A 255 -5.03 -4.30 -5.46
N PHE A 256 -5.16 -5.55 -4.98
CA PHE A 256 -6.43 -6.29 -5.10
C PHE A 256 -7.55 -5.71 -4.24
N GLN A 257 -7.20 -5.07 -3.12
CA GLN A 257 -8.18 -4.64 -2.12
C GLN A 257 -9.04 -3.50 -2.63
N LEU A 258 -8.42 -2.57 -3.36
CA LEU A 258 -9.06 -1.34 -3.82
C LEU A 258 -10.24 -1.59 -4.78
N PRO A 259 -10.06 -2.26 -5.95
CA PRO A 259 -11.18 -2.56 -6.84
C PRO A 259 -12.17 -3.53 -6.19
N LEU A 260 -11.71 -4.49 -5.38
CA LEU A 260 -12.60 -5.43 -4.70
C LEU A 260 -13.54 -4.72 -3.72
N ALA A 261 -13.04 -3.83 -2.86
CA ALA A 261 -13.87 -3.11 -1.91
C ALA A 261 -14.86 -2.15 -2.60
N ALA A 262 -14.47 -1.60 -3.75
CA ALA A 262 -15.31 -0.75 -4.57
C ALA A 262 -16.46 -1.50 -5.26
N ILE A 263 -16.23 -2.76 -5.66
CA ILE A 263 -17.22 -3.57 -6.39
C ILE A 263 -18.06 -4.46 -5.46
N ASP A 264 -17.46 -5.01 -4.40
CA ASP A 264 -18.11 -5.95 -3.49
C ASP A 264 -18.52 -5.29 -2.16
N PRO A 265 -19.83 -5.18 -1.87
CA PRO A 265 -20.32 -4.50 -0.66
C PRO A 265 -20.08 -5.28 0.63
N ARG A 266 -19.60 -6.53 0.57
CA ARG A 266 -19.29 -7.36 1.75
C ARG A 266 -18.00 -6.97 2.47
N VAL A 267 -17.18 -6.14 1.85
CA VAL A 267 -15.92 -5.69 2.45
C VAL A 267 -16.20 -4.58 3.46
N ASP A 268 -15.90 -4.79 4.74
CA ASP A 268 -16.12 -3.77 5.77
C ASP A 268 -14.99 -2.74 5.77
N THR A 269 -13.75 -3.18 5.62
CA THR A 269 -12.58 -2.28 5.61
C THR A 269 -11.38 -2.85 4.85
N ILE A 270 -10.48 -1.97 4.42
CA ILE A 270 -9.23 -2.33 3.73
C ILE A 270 -8.00 -1.71 4.39
N VAL A 271 -6.86 -2.39 4.26
CA VAL A 271 -5.53 -1.90 4.67
C VAL A 271 -4.55 -2.09 3.50
N PRO A 272 -4.61 -1.24 2.46
CA PRO A 272 -3.70 -1.28 1.33
C PRO A 272 -2.34 -0.67 1.72
N VAL A 273 -1.27 -1.47 1.60
CA VAL A 273 0.09 -1.03 1.96
C VAL A 273 0.97 -0.98 0.72
N GLY A 274 1.57 0.18 0.45
CA GLY A 274 2.55 0.37 -0.62
C GLY A 274 2.02 -0.04 -1.98
N THR A 275 0.91 0.54 -2.44
CA THR A 275 0.21 0.10 -3.66
C THR A 275 -0.27 1.28 -4.50
N TRP A 276 -0.81 0.99 -5.69
CA TRP A 276 -1.15 2.01 -6.67
C TRP A 276 -2.64 2.42 -6.64
N HIS A 277 -2.93 3.66 -7.04
CA HIS A 277 -4.26 4.07 -7.48
C HIS A 277 -4.48 3.74 -8.96
N SER A 278 -3.49 4.09 -9.79
CA SER A 278 -3.41 3.82 -11.23
C SER A 278 -2.13 3.06 -11.55
N LEU A 279 -2.24 1.85 -12.08
CA LEU A 279 -1.07 1.05 -12.48
C LEU A 279 -0.33 1.69 -13.66
N GLU A 280 -1.07 2.35 -14.57
CA GLU A 280 -0.49 3.17 -15.64
C GLU A 280 0.43 4.23 -15.04
N GLN A 281 -0.02 5.05 -14.09
CA GLN A 281 0.83 6.11 -13.53
C GLN A 281 1.98 5.55 -12.67
N ALA A 282 1.80 4.37 -12.06
CA ALA A 282 2.87 3.70 -11.33
C ALA A 282 4.04 3.26 -12.23
N ILE A 283 3.75 2.61 -13.36
CA ILE A 283 4.76 1.98 -14.23
C ILE A 283 5.14 2.85 -15.43
N LEU A 284 4.19 3.65 -15.92
CA LEU A 284 4.28 4.49 -17.11
C LEU A 284 3.99 5.99 -16.81
N PRO A 285 4.54 6.60 -15.73
CA PRO A 285 4.17 7.95 -15.30
C PRO A 285 4.39 8.99 -16.41
N ASN A 286 3.35 9.77 -16.71
CA ASN A 286 3.34 10.79 -17.78
C ASN A 286 3.91 10.30 -19.13
N GLY A 287 3.70 9.01 -19.44
CA GLY A 287 4.14 8.37 -20.68
C GLY A 287 5.62 7.96 -20.73
N GLY A 288 6.40 8.22 -19.67
CA GLY A 288 7.75 7.66 -19.50
C GLY A 288 7.70 6.29 -18.82
N VAL A 289 8.70 5.43 -19.04
CA VAL A 289 8.71 4.04 -18.56
C VAL A 289 9.69 3.87 -17.40
N LYS A 290 9.25 3.28 -16.28
CA LYS A 290 10.13 2.77 -15.23
C LYS A 290 10.78 1.44 -15.65
N GLY A 291 11.71 1.49 -16.61
CA GLY A 291 12.25 0.31 -17.29
C GLY A 291 12.97 -0.68 -16.37
N GLY A 292 13.65 -0.20 -15.32
CA GLY A 292 14.29 -1.06 -14.32
C GLY A 292 13.28 -1.90 -13.56
N TRP A 293 12.23 -1.27 -13.03
CA TRP A 293 11.13 -1.94 -12.34
C TRP A 293 10.34 -2.86 -13.27
N GLY A 294 10.01 -2.41 -14.49
CA GLY A 294 9.33 -3.26 -15.48
C GLY A 294 10.10 -4.54 -15.78
N ASN A 295 11.42 -4.45 -15.99
CA ASN A 295 12.27 -5.61 -16.20
C ASN A 295 12.32 -6.54 -14.98
N LEU A 296 12.39 -6.00 -13.75
CA LEU A 296 12.37 -6.80 -12.52
C LEU A 296 11.04 -7.55 -12.37
N LEU A 297 9.90 -6.88 -12.58
CA LEU A 297 8.58 -7.51 -12.51
C LEU A 297 8.41 -8.60 -13.58
N CYS A 298 8.91 -8.37 -14.79
CA CYS A 298 8.96 -9.40 -15.83
C CYS A 298 9.84 -10.58 -15.41
N LEU A 299 11.02 -10.34 -14.83
CA LEU A 299 11.87 -11.40 -14.34
C LEU A 299 11.18 -12.24 -13.24
N LEU A 300 10.54 -11.59 -12.27
CA LEU A 300 9.83 -12.25 -11.16
C LEU A 300 8.58 -13.04 -11.59
N SER A 301 8.08 -12.82 -12.81
CA SER A 301 6.97 -13.59 -13.38
C SER A 301 7.44 -14.67 -14.38
N THR A 302 8.75 -14.88 -14.52
CA THR A 302 9.31 -15.85 -15.46
C THR A 302 8.83 -17.27 -15.14
N GLY A 303 8.46 -18.02 -16.17
CA GLY A 303 7.92 -19.38 -16.02
C GLY A 303 6.43 -19.43 -15.66
N ARG A 304 5.77 -18.27 -15.51
CA ARG A 304 4.32 -18.15 -15.35
C ARG A 304 3.66 -17.77 -16.66
N SER A 305 2.42 -18.22 -16.87
CA SER A 305 1.61 -17.77 -17.99
C SER A 305 1.12 -16.35 -17.76
N ARG A 306 1.27 -15.49 -18.77
CA ARG A 306 0.90 -14.08 -18.72
C ARG A 306 -0.09 -13.78 -19.82
N HIS A 307 -0.96 -12.80 -19.58
CA HIS A 307 -1.76 -12.23 -20.65
C HIS A 307 -0.86 -11.79 -21.83
N PRO A 308 -1.24 -12.02 -23.10
CA PRO A 308 -0.38 -11.74 -24.26
C PRO A 308 0.16 -10.31 -24.35
N PHE A 309 -0.62 -9.30 -23.92
CA PHE A 309 -0.13 -7.91 -23.86
C PHE A 309 1.00 -7.73 -22.86
N LEU A 310 0.92 -8.39 -21.70
CA LEU A 310 1.99 -8.36 -20.70
C LEU A 310 3.23 -9.12 -21.19
N GLU A 311 3.03 -10.28 -21.84
CA GLU A 311 4.12 -11.06 -22.43
C GLU A 311 4.88 -10.24 -23.48
N ASN A 312 4.16 -9.59 -24.40
CA ASN A 312 4.75 -8.72 -25.41
C ASN A 312 5.49 -7.53 -24.79
N ALA A 313 4.95 -6.93 -23.72
CA ALA A 313 5.62 -5.87 -22.99
C ALA A 313 6.94 -6.35 -22.36
N CYS A 314 6.93 -7.53 -21.73
CA CYS A 314 8.13 -8.12 -21.15
C CYS A 314 9.21 -8.44 -22.21
N LEU A 315 8.81 -8.96 -23.36
CA LEU A 315 9.74 -9.17 -24.48
C LEU A 315 10.32 -7.85 -25.00
N ALA A 316 9.50 -6.80 -25.11
CA ALA A 316 9.96 -5.49 -25.56
C ALA A 316 10.95 -4.85 -24.57
N LEU A 317 10.69 -4.94 -23.26
CA LEU A 317 11.54 -4.35 -22.22
C LEU A 317 12.98 -4.90 -22.16
N THR A 318 13.26 -6.03 -22.81
CA THR A 318 14.64 -6.52 -23.03
C THR A 318 15.50 -5.52 -23.82
N ALA A 319 14.89 -4.62 -24.58
CA ALA A 319 15.58 -3.55 -25.27
C ALA A 319 15.90 -2.38 -24.31
N PRO A 320 17.18 -2.14 -23.98
CA PRO A 320 17.58 -1.23 -22.89
C PRO A 320 17.41 0.25 -23.19
N PHE A 321 16.88 0.62 -24.35
CA PHE A 321 16.66 2.00 -24.77
C PHE A 321 15.17 2.41 -24.70
N ILE A 322 14.25 1.49 -24.40
CA ILE A 322 12.84 1.84 -24.26
C ILE A 322 12.65 2.65 -22.97
N ARG A 323 12.26 3.92 -23.10
CA ARG A 323 11.91 4.82 -21.98
C ARG A 323 10.55 5.49 -22.14
N GLN A 324 9.79 5.17 -23.19
CA GLN A 324 8.48 5.76 -23.46
C GLN A 324 7.43 4.68 -23.72
N ALA A 325 6.23 4.89 -23.20
CA ALA A 325 5.11 3.96 -23.37
C ALA A 325 4.78 3.75 -24.87
N ALA A 326 4.81 4.83 -25.66
CA ALA A 326 4.55 4.78 -27.11
C ALA A 326 5.58 3.96 -27.91
N VAL A 327 6.78 3.76 -27.37
CA VAL A 327 7.81 2.90 -27.97
C VAL A 327 7.68 1.46 -27.46
N LEU A 328 7.33 1.30 -26.18
CA LEU A 328 7.09 0.00 -25.56
C LEU A 328 5.97 -0.76 -26.27
N GLU A 329 4.87 -0.08 -26.58
CA GLU A 329 3.73 -0.68 -27.25
C GLU A 329 3.02 0.36 -28.14
N PRO A 330 3.38 0.45 -29.44
CA PRO A 330 2.87 1.49 -30.34
C PRO A 330 1.37 1.38 -30.67
N SER A 331 0.72 0.23 -30.44
CA SER A 331 -0.70 0.05 -30.75
C SER A 331 -1.63 0.59 -29.65
N GLY A 332 -1.12 0.90 -28.46
CA GLY A 332 -1.86 1.46 -27.33
C GLY A 332 -2.63 0.43 -26.49
N ASN A 333 -2.60 -0.84 -26.86
CA ASN A 333 -3.34 -1.92 -26.20
C ASN A 333 -2.76 -2.28 -24.83
N LEU A 334 -1.44 -2.18 -24.66
CA LEU A 334 -0.86 -2.34 -23.33
C LEU A 334 -1.35 -1.24 -22.38
N LEU A 335 -1.45 -0.01 -22.88
CA LEU A 335 -1.90 1.12 -22.06
C LEU A 335 -3.35 0.93 -21.63
N GLU A 336 -4.21 0.53 -22.57
CA GLU A 336 -5.60 0.20 -22.29
C GLU A 336 -5.72 -0.96 -21.28
N PHE A 337 -4.89 -1.99 -21.44
CA PHE A 337 -4.84 -3.12 -20.50
C PHE A 337 -4.46 -2.69 -19.09
N VAL A 338 -3.36 -1.92 -18.90
CA VAL A 338 -2.94 -1.50 -17.56
C VAL A 338 -3.85 -0.47 -16.92
N ARG A 339 -4.63 0.28 -17.70
CA ARG A 339 -5.66 1.22 -17.19
C ARG A 339 -6.81 0.50 -16.47
N GLN A 340 -7.05 -0.77 -16.80
CA GLN A 340 -8.11 -1.57 -16.17
C GLN A 340 -7.73 -2.08 -14.77
N ASN A 341 -6.50 -1.82 -14.34
CA ASN A 341 -5.85 -2.49 -13.23
C ASN A 341 -5.64 -1.53 -12.06
N GLY A 342 -6.71 -1.03 -11.46
CA GLY A 342 -6.62 -0.10 -10.34
C GLY A 342 -7.92 0.62 -10.06
N LEU A 343 -7.96 1.34 -8.95
CA LEU A 343 -9.13 2.12 -8.55
C LEU A 343 -9.41 3.28 -9.53
N SER A 344 -8.40 3.75 -10.26
CA SER A 344 -8.56 4.77 -11.29
C SER A 344 -9.54 4.39 -12.39
N LEU A 345 -9.64 3.10 -12.76
CA LEU A 345 -10.66 2.62 -13.70
C LEU A 345 -12.06 2.99 -13.21
N LEU A 346 -12.33 2.72 -11.94
CA LEU A 346 -13.65 2.93 -11.35
C LEU A 346 -13.96 4.42 -11.20
N ALA A 347 -12.94 5.25 -10.93
CA ALA A 347 -13.07 6.71 -10.97
C ALA A 347 -13.42 7.22 -12.38
N ASP A 348 -12.77 6.70 -13.42
CA ASP A 348 -13.06 7.05 -14.81
C ASP A 348 -14.49 6.65 -15.20
N LEU A 349 -14.95 5.47 -14.77
CA LEU A 349 -16.33 5.01 -15.00
C LEU A 349 -17.35 5.91 -14.31
N GLU A 350 -17.13 6.27 -13.04
CA GLU A 350 -18.02 7.17 -12.29
C GLU A 350 -18.11 8.55 -12.97
N LEU A 351 -16.96 9.12 -13.35
CA LEU A 351 -16.90 10.41 -14.05
C LEU A 351 -17.60 10.35 -15.41
N ALA A 352 -17.46 9.24 -16.14
CA ALA A 352 -18.11 9.02 -17.42
C ALA A 352 -19.61 8.65 -17.30
N GLN A 353 -20.12 8.45 -16.07
CA GLN A 353 -21.44 7.89 -15.81
C GLN A 353 -21.66 6.55 -16.53
N ALA A 354 -20.60 5.74 -16.60
CA ALA A 354 -20.58 4.44 -17.25
C ALA A 354 -20.74 3.31 -16.22
N PRO A 355 -21.40 2.20 -16.57
CA PRO A 355 -21.49 1.04 -15.69
C PRO A 355 -20.19 0.23 -15.70
N PHE A 356 -19.93 -0.50 -14.62
CA PHE A 356 -18.79 -1.44 -14.56
C PHE A 356 -19.00 -2.63 -15.51
N LEU A 357 -20.18 -3.24 -15.53
CA LEU A 357 -20.55 -4.25 -16.52
C LEU A 357 -21.76 -3.80 -17.32
N GLU A 358 -21.81 -4.22 -18.58
CA GLU A 358 -22.96 -3.94 -19.46
C GLU A 358 -24.28 -4.41 -18.79
N GLY A 359 -25.28 -3.53 -18.79
CA GLY A 359 -26.58 -3.79 -18.18
C GLY A 359 -26.69 -3.47 -16.70
N MET A 360 -25.60 -3.04 -16.04
CA MET A 360 -25.66 -2.44 -14.69
C MET A 360 -26.01 -0.95 -14.78
N GLU A 361 -26.39 -0.38 -13.64
CA GLU A 361 -26.47 1.07 -13.46
C GLU A 361 -25.06 1.70 -13.52
N PRO A 362 -24.95 3.01 -13.85
CA PRO A 362 -23.69 3.73 -13.76
C PRO A 362 -22.96 3.47 -12.45
N PHE A 363 -21.65 3.25 -12.53
CA PHE A 363 -20.85 3.02 -11.34
C PHE A 363 -20.84 4.26 -10.45
N THR A 364 -20.93 4.04 -9.14
CA THR A 364 -20.79 5.07 -8.12
C THR A 364 -20.03 4.44 -6.96
N LEU A 365 -18.91 5.06 -6.56
CA LEU A 365 -18.13 4.53 -5.45
C LEU A 365 -18.95 4.60 -4.16
N ARG A 366 -19.03 3.47 -3.46
CA ARG A 366 -19.63 3.41 -2.12
C ARG A 366 -18.65 3.92 -1.06
N PRO A 367 -19.13 4.33 0.13
CA PRO A 367 -18.25 4.54 1.28
C PRO A 367 -17.46 3.27 1.59
N ILE A 368 -16.14 3.40 1.77
CA ILE A 368 -15.22 2.32 2.11
C ILE A 368 -14.27 2.84 3.19
N ASP A 369 -14.23 2.16 4.32
CA ASP A 369 -13.31 2.47 5.41
C ASP A 369 -11.91 1.94 5.05
N ALA A 370 -10.90 2.80 5.05
CA ALA A 370 -9.56 2.44 4.62
C ALA A 370 -8.44 3.06 5.48
N LEU A 371 -7.47 2.24 5.87
CA LEU A 371 -6.18 2.71 6.37
C LEU A 371 -5.12 2.56 5.26
N LEU A 372 -4.77 3.66 4.63
CA LEU A 372 -3.82 3.71 3.53
C LEU A 372 -2.41 3.93 4.07
N ILE A 373 -1.47 3.07 3.70
CA ILE A 373 -0.08 3.17 4.14
C ILE A 373 0.84 3.20 2.92
N GLN A 374 1.73 4.19 2.84
CA GLN A 374 2.57 4.36 1.66
C GLN A 374 3.98 4.85 2.00
N GLY A 375 4.99 4.27 1.36
CA GLY A 375 6.36 4.77 1.48
C GLY A 375 6.52 6.14 0.83
N THR A 376 7.07 7.12 1.53
CA THR A 376 7.55 8.39 0.93
C THR A 376 8.70 8.11 -0.05
N ARG A 377 9.49 7.06 0.24
CA ARG A 377 10.67 6.63 -0.54
C ARG A 377 10.39 5.42 -1.45
N ASP A 378 9.13 5.04 -1.63
CA ASP A 378 8.75 3.94 -2.51
C ASP A 378 8.89 4.33 -3.99
N VAL A 379 9.99 3.88 -4.62
CA VAL A 379 10.33 4.25 -6.00
C VAL A 379 9.50 3.50 -7.05
N LEU A 380 8.73 2.48 -6.66
CA LEU A 380 7.81 1.78 -7.56
C LEU A 380 6.42 2.43 -7.51
N PHE A 381 5.82 2.54 -6.33
CA PHE A 381 4.51 3.14 -6.09
C PHE A 381 4.70 4.35 -5.17
N ASN A 382 4.69 5.55 -5.72
CA ASN A 382 4.99 6.75 -4.95
C ASN A 382 3.82 7.19 -4.04
N MET A 383 4.08 8.15 -3.16
CA MET A 383 3.08 8.72 -2.24
C MET A 383 1.79 9.21 -2.93
N GLN A 384 1.87 9.69 -4.18
CA GLN A 384 0.71 10.14 -4.97
C GLN A 384 -0.36 9.07 -5.06
N ALA A 385 0.01 7.80 -5.23
CA ALA A 385 -0.95 6.72 -5.32
C ALA A 385 -1.86 6.65 -4.07
N SER A 386 -1.28 6.81 -2.89
CA SER A 386 -2.04 6.81 -1.63
C SER A 386 -2.85 8.10 -1.46
N ALA A 387 -2.32 9.25 -1.88
CA ALA A 387 -3.07 10.51 -1.90
C ALA A 387 -4.31 10.43 -2.82
N ASP A 388 -4.18 9.87 -4.02
CA ASP A 388 -5.29 9.69 -4.95
C ASP A 388 -6.36 8.72 -4.43
N ASN A 389 -5.92 7.60 -3.83
CA ASN A 389 -6.81 6.69 -3.13
C ASN A 389 -7.53 7.40 -1.96
N TYR A 390 -6.80 8.17 -1.15
CA TYR A 390 -7.36 8.92 -0.02
C TYR A 390 -8.46 9.87 -0.50
N ARG A 391 -8.16 10.69 -1.52
CA ARG A 391 -9.12 11.67 -2.08
C ARG A 391 -10.40 10.97 -2.53
N TYR A 392 -10.29 9.93 -3.36
CA TYR A 392 -11.45 9.28 -3.96
C TYR A 392 -12.32 8.54 -2.92
N LEU A 393 -11.70 7.79 -2.02
CA LEU A 393 -12.39 7.06 -0.95
C LEU A 393 -13.04 8.02 0.07
N LYS A 394 -12.36 9.13 0.43
CA LYS A 394 -12.89 10.14 1.34
C LYS A 394 -14.07 10.89 0.71
N MET A 395 -14.00 11.21 -0.58
CA MET A 395 -15.10 11.82 -1.32
C MET A 395 -16.34 10.92 -1.38
N ALA A 396 -16.16 9.59 -1.44
CA ALA A 396 -17.25 8.63 -1.35
C ALA A 396 -17.85 8.48 0.07
N GLY A 397 -17.23 9.11 1.09
CA GLY A 397 -17.76 9.17 2.45
C GLY A 397 -17.25 8.08 3.41
N GLY A 398 -16.18 7.37 3.06
CA GLY A 398 -15.54 6.40 3.98
C GLY A 398 -14.79 7.09 5.12
N ASP A 399 -14.61 6.38 6.25
CA ASP A 399 -13.57 6.73 7.22
C ASP A 399 -12.22 6.32 6.63
N VAL A 400 -11.50 7.30 6.10
CA VAL A 400 -10.22 7.08 5.43
C VAL A 400 -9.13 7.82 6.18
N ARG A 401 -8.05 7.09 6.47
CA ARG A 401 -6.83 7.60 7.09
C ARG A 401 -5.63 7.26 6.23
N MET A 402 -4.63 8.12 6.23
CA MET A 402 -3.41 7.96 5.43
C MET A 402 -2.18 8.15 6.29
N MET A 403 -1.25 7.21 6.24
CA MET A 403 0.08 7.42 6.83
C MET A 403 1.18 7.11 5.82
N THR A 404 2.28 7.85 5.91
CA THR A 404 3.49 7.54 5.15
C THR A 404 4.63 7.08 6.05
N ASN A 405 5.63 6.42 5.47
CA ASN A 405 6.82 5.96 6.17
C ASN A 405 8.06 6.05 5.28
N GLN A 406 9.23 5.66 5.78
CA GLN A 406 10.52 5.74 5.07
C GLN A 406 10.93 4.43 4.37
N SER A 407 10.05 3.43 4.38
CA SER A 407 10.23 2.15 3.69
C SER A 407 9.34 2.05 2.44
N GLY A 408 9.34 0.93 1.74
CA GLY A 408 8.59 0.75 0.50
C GLY A 408 9.23 -0.27 -0.43
N HIS A 409 9.06 -0.08 -1.74
CA HIS A 409 9.85 -0.79 -2.75
C HIS A 409 11.22 -0.10 -2.89
N MET A 410 12.19 -0.52 -2.08
CA MET A 410 13.51 0.12 -2.00
C MET A 410 14.46 -0.45 -3.04
N ASN A 411 15.22 0.37 -3.74
CA ASN A 411 16.18 -0.09 -4.76
C ASN A 411 17.61 -0.16 -4.22
N PRO A 412 18.07 -1.29 -3.66
CA PRO A 412 19.43 -1.42 -3.15
C PRO A 412 20.48 -1.33 -4.28
N LEU A 413 20.11 -1.61 -5.54
CA LEU A 413 21.01 -1.48 -6.69
C LEU A 413 21.35 -0.01 -7.02
N ALA A 414 20.52 0.93 -6.55
CA ALA A 414 20.78 2.36 -6.60
C ALA A 414 21.31 2.90 -5.25
N ASN A 415 21.79 2.03 -4.36
CA ASN A 415 22.20 2.34 -2.98
C ASN A 415 21.10 3.02 -2.14
N GLN A 416 19.82 2.76 -2.46
CA GLN A 416 18.74 3.27 -1.64
C GLN A 416 18.69 2.49 -0.32
N ALA A 417 18.95 3.20 0.79
CA ALA A 417 18.81 2.63 2.12
C ALA A 417 17.33 2.55 2.51
N ASP A 418 16.92 1.43 3.09
CA ASP A 418 15.60 1.29 3.71
C ASP A 418 15.50 2.10 5.01
N GLY A 419 14.29 2.41 5.43
CA GLY A 419 14.00 3.27 6.58
C GLY A 419 12.93 2.71 7.51
N SER A 420 12.50 3.54 8.46
CA SER A 420 11.45 3.21 9.42
C SER A 420 10.10 2.94 8.73
N THR A 421 9.33 1.98 9.25
CA THR A 421 7.93 1.75 8.87
C THR A 421 6.95 2.68 9.61
N SER A 422 7.44 3.51 10.54
CA SER A 422 6.64 4.45 11.33
C SER A 422 6.58 5.85 10.70
N CYS A 423 5.53 6.60 11.08
CA CYS A 423 5.43 8.04 10.85
C CYS A 423 5.71 8.80 12.14
N GLY A 424 6.97 9.13 12.40
CA GLY A 424 7.38 9.65 13.70
C GLY A 424 7.03 8.66 14.83
N ALA A 425 6.20 9.07 15.78
CA ALA A 425 5.72 8.21 16.87
C ALA A 425 4.53 7.30 16.48
N VAL A 426 3.98 7.44 15.27
CA VAL A 426 2.83 6.64 14.81
C VAL A 426 3.34 5.36 14.15
N ASP A 427 3.31 4.27 14.91
CA ASP A 427 3.73 2.94 14.43
C ASP A 427 2.69 2.33 13.48
N MET A 428 3.18 1.79 12.35
CA MET A 428 2.33 1.19 11.32
C MET A 428 1.58 -0.02 11.85
N PHE A 429 2.25 -0.97 12.50
CA PHE A 429 1.65 -2.23 12.92
C PHE A 429 0.61 -2.03 14.02
N SER A 430 0.91 -1.16 14.97
CA SER A 430 -0.01 -0.71 16.02
C SER A 430 -1.25 -0.05 15.41
N SER A 431 -1.07 0.83 14.43
CA SER A 431 -2.17 1.51 13.74
C SER A 431 -3.08 0.52 13.00
N ILE A 432 -2.50 -0.47 12.32
CA ILE A 432 -3.25 -1.52 11.63
C ILE A 432 -4.08 -2.35 12.62
N ARG A 433 -3.51 -2.78 13.75
CA ARG A 433 -4.23 -3.56 14.76
C ARG A 433 -5.40 -2.77 15.34
N ARG A 434 -5.16 -1.50 15.71
CA ARG A 434 -6.17 -0.58 16.24
C ARG A 434 -7.31 -0.39 15.25
N TRP A 435 -6.95 -0.19 13.98
CA TRP A 435 -7.90 -0.05 12.88
C TRP A 435 -8.80 -1.27 12.76
N LEU A 436 -8.22 -2.46 12.61
CA LEU A 436 -8.98 -3.70 12.44
C LEU A 436 -9.84 -4.02 13.67
N ASP A 437 -9.34 -3.81 14.90
CA ASP A 437 -10.11 -4.07 16.11
C ASP A 437 -11.35 -3.17 16.22
N VAL A 438 -11.24 -1.89 15.85
CA VAL A 438 -12.41 -0.99 15.84
C VAL A 438 -13.37 -1.38 14.71
N LYS A 439 -12.86 -1.57 13.49
CA LYS A 439 -13.71 -1.81 12.31
C LYS A 439 -14.35 -3.21 12.27
N LEU A 440 -13.69 -4.22 12.85
CA LEU A 440 -14.12 -5.62 12.72
C LEU A 440 -14.46 -6.30 14.04
N ARG A 441 -14.08 -5.73 15.20
CA ARG A 441 -14.33 -6.37 16.50
C ARG A 441 -15.14 -5.50 17.47
N GLY A 442 -15.54 -4.31 17.04
CA GLY A 442 -16.32 -3.39 17.87
C GLY A 442 -15.54 -2.86 19.06
N ALA A 443 -14.21 -2.75 18.96
CA ALA A 443 -13.44 -1.98 19.93
C ALA A 443 -13.92 -0.53 19.95
N ASN A 444 -13.74 0.16 21.08
CA ASN A 444 -14.22 1.54 21.24
C ASN A 444 -13.58 2.47 20.19
N GLU A 445 -14.36 3.36 19.59
CA GLU A 445 -13.84 4.31 18.59
C GLU A 445 -12.68 5.17 19.13
N SER A 446 -12.60 5.44 20.44
CA SER A 446 -11.47 6.18 21.05
C SER A 446 -10.11 5.49 20.87
N VAL A 447 -10.09 4.19 20.56
CA VAL A 447 -8.84 3.47 20.20
C VAL A 447 -8.20 4.08 18.96
N LEU A 448 -9.01 4.68 18.08
CA LEU A 448 -8.58 5.38 16.89
C LEU A 448 -8.07 6.81 17.16
N ASP A 449 -8.11 7.32 18.38
CA ASP A 449 -7.51 8.63 18.70
C ASP A 449 -5.97 8.61 18.53
N GLU A 450 -5.36 7.42 18.58
CA GLU A 450 -3.92 7.20 18.33
C GLU A 450 -3.57 6.99 16.84
N VAL A 451 -4.57 6.87 15.97
CA VAL A 451 -4.36 6.75 14.52
C VAL A 451 -4.70 8.10 13.89
N PRO A 452 -3.76 8.94 13.47
CA PRO A 452 -4.12 10.25 12.90
C PRO A 452 -4.90 10.13 11.59
N GLU A 453 -5.60 11.20 11.21
CA GLU A 453 -6.26 11.28 9.90
C GLU A 453 -5.24 11.24 8.76
N ILE A 454 -4.22 12.10 8.82
CA ILE A 454 -3.06 12.05 7.93
C ILE A 454 -1.76 12.19 8.73
N CYS A 455 -0.82 11.28 8.53
CA CYS A 455 0.55 11.40 9.02
C CYS A 455 1.55 11.31 7.88
N LEU A 456 2.37 12.34 7.73
CA LEU A 456 3.43 12.39 6.72
C LEU A 456 4.79 12.22 7.41
N SER A 457 5.49 11.14 7.10
CA SER A 457 6.85 10.89 7.57
C SER A 457 7.83 11.87 6.91
N LEU A 458 8.75 12.42 7.71
CA LEU A 458 9.74 13.41 7.31
C LEU A 458 11.16 12.88 7.32
N ASP A 459 11.39 11.83 8.11
CA ASP A 459 12.60 11.00 8.17
C ASP A 459 12.29 9.78 9.05
N ASP A 460 13.29 8.98 9.39
CA ASP A 460 13.11 7.74 10.15
C ASP A 460 12.52 7.95 11.56
N GLU A 461 12.66 9.16 12.11
CA GLU A 461 12.29 9.47 13.50
C GLU A 461 11.12 10.44 13.59
N ARG A 462 10.84 11.23 12.56
CA ARG A 462 9.96 12.41 12.68
C ARG A 462 8.84 12.36 11.66
N GLY A 463 7.67 12.77 12.12
CA GLY A 463 6.45 12.84 11.32
C GLY A 463 5.65 14.09 11.63
N VAL A 464 4.81 14.49 10.68
CA VAL A 464 3.85 15.57 10.86
C VAL A 464 2.43 15.05 10.70
N ILE A 465 1.57 15.37 11.66
CA ILE A 465 0.14 15.10 11.57
C ILE A 465 -0.57 16.32 11.02
N VAL A 466 -1.37 16.12 9.99
CA VAL A 466 -2.15 17.14 9.29
C VAL A 466 -3.56 16.65 9.04
N ASP A 467 -4.51 17.56 8.85
CA ASP A 467 -5.90 17.21 8.53
C ASP A 467 -6.14 17.14 7.00
N THR A 468 -5.21 17.69 6.22
CA THR A 468 -5.28 17.73 4.75
C THR A 468 -3.91 17.59 4.15
N ILE A 469 -3.80 16.97 2.97
CA ILE A 469 -2.53 16.82 2.26
C ILE A 469 -2.05 18.20 1.79
N PRO A 470 -0.88 18.68 2.26
CA PRO A 470 -0.38 19.99 1.88
C PRO A 470 0.00 20.05 0.39
N GLY A 471 -0.31 21.18 -0.25
CA GLY A 471 -0.05 21.44 -1.67
C GLY A 471 -1.28 21.28 -2.57
N GLU A 472 -2.33 20.60 -2.11
CA GLU A 472 -3.50 20.24 -2.92
C GLU A 472 -4.55 21.34 -3.05
N SER A 473 -4.88 22.02 -1.95
CA SER A 473 -5.96 22.99 -1.90
C SER A 473 -5.48 24.31 -1.36
N VAL A 474 -5.67 25.38 -2.14
CA VAL A 474 -5.31 26.75 -1.75
C VAL A 474 -5.99 27.14 -0.44
N VAL A 475 -7.20 26.65 -0.18
CA VAL A 475 -7.96 26.99 1.03
C VAL A 475 -7.34 26.35 2.26
N THR A 476 -7.00 25.06 2.19
CA THR A 476 -6.46 24.31 3.34
C THR A 476 -4.97 24.64 3.54
N ASP A 477 -4.24 24.83 2.45
CA ASP A 477 -2.86 25.33 2.45
C ASP A 477 -2.74 26.66 3.22
N GLN A 478 -3.71 27.57 3.08
CA GLN A 478 -3.72 28.84 3.82
C GLN A 478 -3.89 28.63 5.33
N LEU A 479 -4.64 27.61 5.76
CA LEU A 479 -4.87 27.33 7.18
C LEU A 479 -3.60 26.88 7.89
N ILE A 480 -2.76 26.09 7.21
CA ILE A 480 -1.48 25.60 7.73
C ILE A 480 -0.27 26.43 7.27
N SER A 481 -0.52 27.59 6.66
CA SER A 481 0.52 28.52 6.17
C SER A 481 1.53 27.89 5.21
N VAL A 482 1.05 27.01 4.33
CA VAL A 482 1.84 26.47 3.21
C VAL A 482 2.21 27.59 2.25
N ASP A 483 3.47 27.59 1.85
CA ASP A 483 4.02 28.51 0.87
C ASP A 483 3.28 28.44 -0.47
N GLN A 484 2.72 29.59 -0.88
CA GLN A 484 1.88 29.72 -2.08
C GLN A 484 2.66 30.20 -3.31
N VAL A 485 3.98 30.41 -3.20
CA VAL A 485 4.77 31.03 -4.26
C VAL A 485 5.17 30.00 -5.32
N TRP A 486 4.76 30.27 -6.56
CA TRP A 486 5.27 29.58 -7.75
C TRP A 486 6.62 30.14 -8.15
N ARG A 487 7.58 29.26 -8.44
CA ARG A 487 8.96 29.64 -8.69
C ARG A 487 9.48 29.04 -9.99
N PRO A 488 10.03 29.85 -10.90
CA PRO A 488 10.47 29.38 -12.20
C PRO A 488 11.79 28.61 -12.12
N PHE A 489 11.94 27.63 -13.01
CA PHE A 489 13.20 26.94 -13.27
C PHE A 489 13.44 26.75 -14.78
N ASP A 490 14.71 26.67 -15.19
CA ASP A 490 15.17 26.43 -16.57
C ASP A 490 16.48 25.63 -16.53
N ILE A 491 16.35 24.31 -16.54
CA ILE A 491 17.46 23.38 -16.43
C ILE A 491 17.85 22.93 -17.83
N ARG A 492 19.14 23.08 -18.18
CA ARG A 492 19.69 22.61 -19.46
C ARG A 492 20.53 21.36 -19.23
N ILE A 493 20.04 20.23 -19.73
CA ILE A 493 20.80 18.98 -19.76
C ILE A 493 21.71 19.01 -21.00
N GLY A 494 23.01 19.11 -20.76
CA GLY A 494 24.03 19.09 -21.80
C GLY A 494 24.38 17.69 -22.32
N ASN A 495 25.46 17.63 -23.11
CA ASN A 495 25.96 16.37 -23.69
C ASN A 495 26.82 15.54 -22.72
N LEU A 496 27.29 16.12 -21.61
CA LEU A 496 28.18 15.46 -20.64
C LEU A 496 27.38 14.61 -19.64
N GLN A 497 27.96 13.51 -19.18
CA GLN A 497 27.39 12.67 -18.10
C GLN A 497 27.62 13.31 -16.73
N GLY A 498 26.60 13.27 -15.85
CA GLY A 498 26.68 13.75 -14.47
C GLY A 498 25.34 14.25 -13.92
N ALA A 499 25.21 14.29 -12.58
CA ALA A 499 24.10 14.96 -11.91
C ALA A 499 24.06 16.42 -12.34
N GLN A 500 22.89 16.90 -12.80
CA GLN A 500 22.75 18.31 -13.14
C GLN A 500 22.70 19.14 -11.87
N GLU A 501 23.15 20.39 -11.96
CA GLU A 501 23.14 21.33 -10.84
C GLU A 501 21.72 21.46 -10.25
N CYS A 502 21.63 21.46 -8.92
CA CYS A 502 20.39 21.72 -8.21
C CYS A 502 20.01 23.18 -8.43
N GLN A 503 18.98 23.42 -9.25
CA GLN A 503 18.48 24.76 -9.45
C GLN A 503 17.64 25.16 -8.24
N THR A 504 18.27 25.85 -7.28
CA THR A 504 17.60 26.35 -6.09
C THR A 504 16.41 27.23 -6.46
N VAL A 505 15.27 26.94 -5.85
CA VAL A 505 14.06 27.75 -5.92
C VAL A 505 13.69 28.31 -4.54
N TYR A 506 14.04 27.62 -3.46
CA TYR A 506 13.70 28.01 -2.11
C TYR A 506 14.92 27.97 -1.19
N GLU A 507 15.04 28.96 -0.31
CA GLU A 507 16.07 29.01 0.72
C GLU A 507 15.39 29.18 2.07
N VAL A 508 15.75 28.32 3.02
CA VAL A 508 15.15 28.34 4.35
C VAL A 508 15.61 29.58 5.09
N PRO A 509 14.68 30.43 5.58
CA PRO A 509 15.05 31.64 6.31
C PRO A 509 15.94 31.36 7.53
N ALA A 510 16.85 32.29 7.82
CA ALA A 510 17.71 32.24 9.00
C ALA A 510 16.89 32.06 10.29
N ASP A 511 17.42 31.29 11.23
CA ASP A 511 16.81 31.01 12.55
C ASP A 511 15.41 30.35 12.49
N THR A 512 15.05 29.72 11.36
CA THR A 512 13.80 28.96 11.23
C THR A 512 14.03 27.48 10.98
N THR A 513 13.06 26.66 11.43
CA THR A 513 12.89 25.27 11.01
C THR A 513 11.57 25.18 10.27
N GLN A 514 11.62 24.65 9.05
CA GLN A 514 10.47 24.47 8.17
C GLN A 514 10.29 22.98 7.92
N VAL A 515 9.10 22.61 7.45
CA VAL A 515 8.78 21.29 6.95
C VAL A 515 8.48 21.42 5.47
N LEU A 516 9.04 20.54 4.66
CA LEU A 516 8.63 20.30 3.27
C LEU A 516 7.90 18.98 3.25
N ALA A 517 6.56 18.99 3.22
CA ALA A 517 5.79 17.76 3.25
C ALA A 517 4.50 17.87 2.45
N GLY A 518 4.17 16.86 1.65
CA GLY A 518 2.99 16.84 0.79
C GLY A 518 3.34 16.78 -0.69
N ILE A 519 2.48 17.30 -1.56
CA ILE A 519 2.59 17.15 -3.01
C ILE A 519 3.08 18.45 -3.66
N PRO A 520 4.28 18.47 -4.27
CA PRO A 520 4.76 19.63 -5.02
C PRO A 520 3.99 19.80 -6.34
N GLY A 521 3.52 21.02 -6.58
CA GLY A 521 2.79 21.38 -7.80
C GLY A 521 3.74 21.79 -8.93
N LEU A 522 3.40 21.42 -10.16
CA LEU A 522 4.14 21.76 -11.37
C LEU A 522 3.21 22.39 -12.42
N ARG A 523 3.57 23.56 -12.94
CA ARG A 523 2.81 24.24 -14.00
C ARG A 523 3.72 24.85 -15.07
N ASP A 524 3.11 25.26 -16.18
CA ASP A 524 3.78 25.86 -17.34
C ASP A 524 4.99 25.03 -17.80
N PHE A 525 4.85 23.71 -17.66
CA PHE A 525 5.94 22.77 -17.82
C PHE A 525 6.14 22.37 -19.28
N SER A 526 7.40 22.29 -19.70
CA SER A 526 7.77 21.76 -21.00
C SER A 526 9.15 21.10 -21.00
N VAL A 527 9.25 20.03 -21.77
CA VAL A 527 10.52 19.41 -22.18
C VAL A 527 10.84 19.89 -23.59
N GLN A 528 11.90 20.68 -23.76
CA GLN A 528 12.30 21.29 -25.03
C GLN A 528 13.67 20.77 -25.49
N GLY A 529 13.83 20.50 -26.78
CA GLY A 529 15.09 20.01 -27.36
C GLY A 529 14.94 18.63 -28.00
N GLY A 530 15.95 18.22 -28.76
CA GLY A 530 15.93 16.95 -29.47
C GLY A 530 16.28 15.80 -28.54
N ILE A 531 15.27 15.10 -28.02
CA ILE A 531 15.43 13.71 -27.59
C ILE A 531 15.48 12.86 -28.88
N ILE A 532 16.59 12.95 -29.62
CA ILE A 532 16.75 12.33 -30.94
C ILE A 532 16.81 10.81 -30.77
N GLY A 533 15.98 10.08 -31.55
CA GLY A 533 15.83 8.62 -31.45
C GLY A 533 14.47 8.17 -30.90
N GLY A 534 13.56 9.10 -30.58
CA GLY A 534 12.14 8.81 -30.35
C GLY A 534 11.79 8.04 -29.08
N GLY A 535 12.78 7.68 -28.23
CA GLY A 535 12.56 6.79 -27.09
C GLY A 535 13.10 7.26 -25.74
N GLY A 536 13.47 8.54 -25.55
CA GLY A 536 13.97 9.06 -24.26
C GLY A 536 12.90 9.80 -23.42
N ALA A 537 13.08 9.86 -22.10
CA ALA A 537 12.21 10.59 -21.17
C ALA A 537 13.03 11.59 -20.33
N ALA A 538 12.39 12.65 -19.86
CA ALA A 538 12.96 13.53 -18.85
C ALA A 538 12.64 13.01 -17.46
N TYR A 539 13.61 13.03 -16.55
CA TYR A 539 13.42 12.69 -15.15
C TYR A 539 13.63 13.93 -14.30
N LEU A 540 12.70 14.23 -13.41
CA LEU A 540 12.72 15.43 -12.59
C LEU A 540 12.44 15.06 -11.14
N GLY A 541 13.18 15.65 -10.20
CA GLY A 541 12.96 15.50 -8.77
C GLY A 541 13.32 16.77 -8.01
N LEU A 542 12.98 16.81 -6.74
CA LEU A 542 13.40 17.89 -5.84
C LEU A 542 14.78 17.56 -5.25
N CYS A 543 15.58 18.60 -5.05
CA CYS A 543 16.89 18.48 -4.45
C CYS A 543 17.03 19.33 -3.20
N LEU A 544 17.82 18.85 -2.25
CA LEU A 544 18.17 19.54 -1.02
C LEU A 544 19.68 19.81 -1.01
N GLU A 545 20.06 21.07 -0.88
CA GLU A 545 21.44 21.45 -0.58
C GLU A 545 21.58 21.75 0.91
N ARG A 546 22.43 20.97 1.59
CA ARG A 546 22.71 21.10 3.01
C ARG A 546 24.20 20.90 3.25
N GLY A 547 24.82 21.84 3.96
CA GLY A 547 26.25 21.75 4.30
C GLY A 547 27.19 21.67 3.08
N GLY A 548 26.79 22.22 1.93
CA GLY A 548 27.55 22.16 0.68
C GLY A 548 27.44 20.83 -0.08
N GLN A 549 26.56 19.92 0.37
CA GLN A 549 26.21 18.69 -0.33
C GLN A 549 24.82 18.82 -0.93
N THR A 550 24.62 18.19 -2.09
CA THR A 550 23.33 18.14 -2.80
C THR A 550 22.79 16.73 -2.75
N PHE A 551 21.54 16.58 -2.34
CA PHE A 551 20.81 15.32 -2.26
C PHE A 551 19.58 15.37 -3.16
N LEU A 552 19.25 14.25 -3.81
CA LEU A 552 17.94 14.04 -4.39
C LEU A 552 17.00 13.65 -3.23
N ILE A 553 15.95 14.42 -3.01
CA ILE A 553 15.02 14.16 -1.91
C ILE A 553 14.35 12.80 -2.14
N ASP A 554 14.38 11.95 -1.11
CA ASP A 554 13.76 10.62 -1.07
C ASP A 554 14.22 9.63 -2.18
N ASP A 555 15.26 9.97 -2.95
CA ASP A 555 15.62 9.30 -4.21
C ASP A 555 14.48 9.29 -5.26
N MET A 556 13.49 10.16 -5.09
CA MET A 556 12.25 10.14 -5.88
C MET A 556 12.30 11.02 -7.12
N LEU A 557 11.69 10.52 -8.19
CA LEU A 557 11.66 11.16 -9.50
C LEU A 557 10.32 10.97 -10.19
N THR A 558 9.85 12.02 -10.85
CA THR A 558 8.76 11.95 -11.83
C THR A 558 9.35 11.86 -13.23
N THR A 559 8.80 10.97 -14.06
CA THR A 559 9.20 10.85 -15.46
C THR A 559 8.23 11.62 -16.35
N PHE A 560 8.72 12.15 -17.47
CA PHE A 560 7.93 12.90 -18.45
C PHE A 560 8.36 12.54 -19.88
N ALA A 561 7.40 12.14 -20.71
CA ALA A 561 7.62 12.01 -22.14
C ALA A 561 7.82 13.41 -22.79
N PRO A 562 8.62 13.53 -23.87
CA PRO A 562 8.94 14.83 -24.50
C PRO A 562 7.73 15.67 -24.91
N GLN A 563 6.63 15.00 -25.30
CA GLN A 563 5.38 15.63 -25.74
C GLN A 563 4.48 16.09 -24.60
N PHE A 564 4.85 15.84 -23.34
CA PHE A 564 4.03 16.23 -22.19
C PHE A 564 4.01 17.75 -22.02
N GLN A 565 2.82 18.33 -22.09
CA GLN A 565 2.57 19.77 -21.93
C GLN A 565 1.29 19.95 -21.10
N SER A 566 1.41 19.88 -19.77
CA SER A 566 0.25 20.05 -18.88
C SER A 566 0.69 20.49 -17.49
N PHE A 567 -0.28 20.95 -16.70
CA PHE A 567 -0.20 20.92 -15.25
C PHE A 567 0.06 19.47 -14.80
N SER A 568 0.92 19.31 -13.80
CA SER A 568 1.26 18.02 -13.23
C SER A 568 1.69 18.18 -11.78
N GLU A 569 1.99 17.06 -11.15
CA GLU A 569 2.52 16.96 -9.80
C GLU A 569 3.92 16.37 -9.87
N LEU A 570 4.79 16.77 -8.95
CA LEU A 570 5.99 15.99 -8.66
C LEU A 570 5.69 14.96 -7.58
N VAL A 571 6.60 14.02 -7.41
CA VAL A 571 6.50 13.03 -6.34
C VAL A 571 6.36 13.72 -4.98
N GLY A 572 5.52 13.13 -4.11
CA GLY A 572 5.26 13.60 -2.76
C GLY A 572 6.51 13.43 -1.92
N VAL A 573 6.76 14.38 -1.04
CA VAL A 573 8.01 14.48 -0.28
C VAL A 573 7.70 14.66 1.20
N GLY A 574 8.68 14.35 2.04
CA GLY A 574 8.65 14.62 3.47
C GLY A 574 10.04 14.87 4.00
N GLU A 575 10.34 16.10 4.40
CA GLU A 575 11.67 16.52 4.84
C GLU A 575 11.60 17.59 5.93
N VAL A 576 12.51 17.49 6.90
CA VAL A 576 12.77 18.58 7.85
C VAL A 576 13.81 19.52 7.25
N LEU A 577 13.46 20.80 7.15
CA LEU A 577 14.31 21.85 6.60
C LEU A 577 14.89 22.75 7.71
N LYS A 578 16.20 22.93 7.70
CA LYS A 578 16.97 23.73 8.67
C LYS A 578 17.39 25.05 8.04
N ALA A 579 17.63 26.06 8.89
CA ALA A 579 18.15 27.34 8.45
C ALA A 579 19.39 27.19 7.55
N GLY A 580 19.37 27.84 6.39
CA GLY A 580 20.45 27.78 5.40
C GLY A 580 20.36 26.62 4.42
N ASP A 581 19.42 25.68 4.58
CA ASP A 581 19.14 24.70 3.53
C ASP A 581 18.54 25.37 2.30
N ARG A 582 18.85 24.82 1.13
CA ARG A 582 18.31 25.30 -0.15
C ARG A 582 17.60 24.14 -0.85
N VAL A 583 16.34 24.34 -1.20
CA VAL A 583 15.54 23.37 -1.97
C VAL A 583 15.48 23.82 -3.41
N GLY A 584 15.71 22.89 -4.33
CA GLY A 584 15.72 23.14 -5.76
C GLY A 584 15.03 22.05 -6.57
N VAL A 585 15.17 22.18 -7.88
CA VAL A 585 14.75 21.17 -8.85
C VAL A 585 16.00 20.61 -9.55
N MET A 586 16.03 19.30 -9.75
CA MET A 586 17.07 18.62 -10.52
C MET A 586 16.45 17.77 -11.63
N ALA A 587 17.07 17.82 -12.81
CA ALA A 587 16.71 16.99 -13.94
C ALA A 587 17.83 15.97 -14.25
N PHE A 588 17.47 14.78 -14.68
CA PHE A 588 18.42 13.70 -14.95
C PHE A 588 18.28 13.15 -16.36
N LYS A 589 19.40 12.91 -17.02
CA LYS A 589 19.43 12.24 -18.33
C LYS A 589 19.09 10.76 -18.23
N ALA A 590 19.65 10.12 -17.21
CA ALA A 590 19.43 8.76 -16.80
C ALA A 590 19.64 8.72 -15.29
N GLN A 591 18.91 7.85 -14.60
CA GLN A 591 19.03 7.69 -13.16
C GLN A 591 18.69 6.24 -12.81
N GLU A 592 19.41 5.70 -11.82
CA GLU A 592 19.41 4.27 -11.47
C GLU A 592 18.05 3.78 -10.97
N GLN A 593 17.31 4.58 -10.20
CA GLN A 593 15.92 4.30 -9.78
C GLN A 593 14.96 4.04 -10.93
N MET A 594 15.27 4.56 -12.12
CA MET A 594 14.45 4.35 -13.31
C MET A 594 14.92 3.16 -14.16
N ASN A 595 16.21 2.82 -14.17
CA ASN A 595 16.81 1.86 -15.12
C ASN A 595 17.96 1.01 -14.54
N PHE A 596 17.91 0.65 -13.26
CA PHE A 596 19.00 -0.03 -12.54
C PHE A 596 19.43 -1.38 -13.12
N LEU A 597 18.55 -2.17 -13.74
CA LEU A 597 18.94 -3.45 -14.35
C LEU A 597 19.86 -3.30 -15.57
N THR A 598 19.97 -2.08 -16.13
CA THR A 598 20.92 -1.80 -17.21
C THR A 598 22.33 -1.49 -16.71
N THR A 599 22.48 -1.17 -15.41
CA THR A 599 23.75 -0.78 -14.79
C THR A 599 24.25 -1.79 -13.75
N ALA A 600 23.38 -2.66 -13.23
CA ALA A 600 23.73 -3.68 -12.25
C ALA A 600 24.53 -4.84 -12.86
N THR A 601 25.43 -5.43 -12.06
CA THR A 601 26.15 -6.66 -12.42
C THR A 601 25.27 -7.89 -12.21
N LEU A 602 25.57 -8.99 -12.92
CA LEU A 602 24.88 -10.28 -12.73
C LEU A 602 24.90 -10.72 -11.25
N GLY A 603 26.03 -10.56 -10.56
CA GLY A 603 26.14 -10.90 -9.13
C GLY A 603 25.19 -10.09 -8.25
N GLN A 604 25.07 -8.78 -8.49
CA GLN A 604 24.14 -7.93 -7.75
C GLN A 604 22.67 -8.26 -8.01
N VAL A 605 22.33 -8.66 -9.25
CA VAL A 605 20.97 -9.10 -9.58
C VAL A 605 20.67 -10.46 -8.96
N THR A 606 21.63 -11.39 -8.95
CA THR A 606 21.47 -12.69 -8.27
C THR A 606 21.28 -12.52 -6.77
N GLU A 607 22.09 -11.68 -6.11
CA GLU A 607 21.91 -11.36 -4.68
C GLU A 607 20.53 -10.76 -4.41
N LEU A 608 20.10 -9.79 -5.24
CA LEU A 608 18.76 -9.21 -5.14
C LEU A 608 17.66 -10.29 -5.22
N LEU A 609 17.75 -11.21 -6.17
CA LEU A 609 16.75 -12.26 -6.35
C LEU A 609 16.73 -13.27 -5.20
N VAL A 610 17.88 -13.61 -4.64
CA VAL A 610 17.97 -14.51 -3.47
C VAL A 610 17.26 -13.90 -2.27
N ASP A 611 17.39 -12.60 -2.06
CA ASP A 611 16.74 -11.89 -0.94
C ASP A 611 15.25 -11.59 -1.19
N THR A 612 14.77 -11.71 -2.44
CA THR A 612 13.40 -11.34 -2.83
C THR A 612 12.47 -12.55 -3.02
N VAL A 613 13.00 -13.76 -3.25
CA VAL A 613 12.21 -14.94 -3.64
C VAL A 613 12.00 -15.90 -2.47
N VAL A 614 10.73 -16.24 -2.19
CA VAL A 614 10.34 -17.33 -1.28
C VAL A 614 10.99 -18.65 -1.72
N PRO A 615 11.54 -19.49 -0.81
CA PRO A 615 12.23 -20.72 -1.20
C PRO A 615 11.30 -21.67 -1.97
N GLY A 616 11.60 -21.95 -3.25
CA GLY A 616 10.86 -22.95 -4.03
C GLY A 616 10.98 -22.86 -5.55
N THR A 617 11.31 -21.70 -6.10
CA THR A 617 11.52 -21.53 -7.56
C THR A 617 12.90 -20.95 -7.82
N GLY A 618 13.92 -21.81 -7.80
CA GLY A 618 15.25 -21.40 -8.23
C GLY A 618 15.20 -20.94 -9.69
N LEU A 619 15.56 -19.68 -9.95
CA LEU A 619 15.81 -19.21 -11.30
C LEU A 619 17.11 -19.85 -11.79
N ASP A 620 17.11 -20.39 -13.02
CA ASP A 620 18.29 -21.01 -13.63
C ASP A 620 19.37 -19.94 -13.89
N ASP A 621 20.58 -20.16 -13.38
CA ASP A 621 21.76 -19.29 -13.58
C ASP A 621 22.05 -19.02 -15.06
N THR A 622 21.70 -19.95 -15.95
CA THR A 622 21.86 -19.77 -17.41
C THR A 622 20.86 -18.79 -18.00
N LEU A 623 19.62 -18.79 -17.49
CA LEU A 623 18.56 -17.86 -17.90
C LEU A 623 18.88 -16.42 -17.47
N LEU A 624 19.46 -16.26 -16.27
CA LEU A 624 19.95 -14.98 -15.75
C LEU A 624 21.16 -14.46 -16.55
N GLY A 625 22.07 -15.35 -16.92
CA GLY A 625 23.22 -15.03 -17.76
C GLY A 625 22.85 -14.51 -19.15
N ASP A 626 21.85 -15.11 -19.81
CA ASP A 626 21.41 -14.72 -21.15
C ASP A 626 20.60 -13.40 -21.15
N LEU A 627 19.87 -13.11 -20.07
CA LEU A 627 19.09 -11.87 -19.93
C LEU A 627 19.97 -10.62 -19.69
N LEU A 628 21.10 -10.77 -18.99
CA LEU A 628 21.91 -9.63 -18.52
C LEU A 628 23.17 -9.37 -19.37
N ASN A 629 23.62 -10.32 -20.18
CA ASN A 629 24.82 -10.19 -21.01
C ASN A 629 24.80 -9.07 -22.10
N PRO A 630 23.68 -8.54 -22.62
CA PRO A 630 23.75 -7.53 -23.69
C PRO A 630 24.06 -6.08 -23.25
N LEU A 631 24.21 -5.77 -21.95
CA LEU A 631 23.91 -4.42 -21.47
C LEU A 631 25.07 -3.42 -21.36
N GLN A 632 26.34 -3.85 -21.41
CA GLN A 632 27.46 -2.93 -21.22
C GLN A 632 27.84 -2.09 -22.46
N GLY A 633 27.40 -2.47 -23.67
CA GLY A 633 27.76 -1.79 -24.92
C GLY A 633 26.79 -0.70 -25.41
N ILE A 634 25.52 -0.74 -25.00
CA ILE A 634 24.42 0.01 -25.63
C ILE A 634 24.11 1.33 -24.91
N LEU A 635 24.49 1.48 -23.65
CA LEU A 635 24.27 2.70 -22.86
C LEU A 635 24.99 3.95 -23.42
N SER A 636 26.03 3.77 -24.25
CA SER A 636 26.77 4.89 -24.84
C SER A 636 26.02 5.60 -25.97
N ALA A 637 25.08 4.92 -26.66
CA ALA A 637 24.43 5.45 -27.86
C ALA A 637 23.18 6.30 -27.58
N VAL A 638 22.47 6.04 -26.47
CA VAL A 638 21.26 6.80 -26.06
C VAL A 638 21.63 8.09 -25.30
N ASN A 639 22.90 8.21 -24.91
CA ASN A 639 23.44 9.25 -24.04
C ASN A 639 23.94 10.52 -24.76
N ALA A 640 23.58 10.75 -26.03
CA ALA A 640 24.11 11.89 -26.81
C ALA A 640 23.21 13.14 -26.82
N ASN A 641 22.01 13.08 -26.24
CA ASN A 641 21.00 14.12 -26.47
C ASN A 641 21.00 15.21 -25.38
N ALA A 642 20.92 16.47 -25.83
CA ALA A 642 20.70 17.63 -24.98
C ALA A 642 19.22 18.01 -25.00
N TYR A 643 18.66 18.26 -23.83
CA TYR A 643 17.30 18.75 -23.65
C TYR A 643 17.25 19.79 -22.54
N SER A 644 16.18 20.55 -22.49
CA SER A 644 15.92 21.53 -21.44
C SER A 644 14.56 21.26 -20.83
N VAL A 645 14.46 21.48 -19.53
CA VAL A 645 13.23 21.36 -18.77
C VAL A 645 12.94 22.70 -18.15
N ARG A 646 11.73 23.21 -18.38
CA ARG A 646 11.31 24.53 -17.94
C ARG A 646 9.93 24.45 -17.35
N GLY A 647 9.67 25.23 -16.32
CA GLY A 647 8.35 25.36 -15.72
C GLY A 647 8.39 26.20 -14.45
N GLU A 648 7.30 26.17 -13.70
CA GLU A 648 7.24 26.71 -12.35
C GLU A 648 6.85 25.62 -11.36
N VAL A 649 7.49 25.64 -10.20
CA VAL A 649 7.22 24.71 -9.09
C VAL A 649 6.65 25.45 -7.89
N LYS A 650 5.65 24.86 -7.22
CA LYS A 650 5.16 25.27 -5.91
C LYS A 650 5.51 24.18 -4.91
N LEU A 651 6.23 24.54 -3.84
CA LEU A 651 6.67 23.60 -2.82
C LEU A 651 5.73 23.63 -1.61
N PRO A 652 5.32 22.48 -1.06
CA PRO A 652 4.49 22.44 0.14
C PRO A 652 5.34 22.66 1.40
N VAL A 653 5.87 23.88 1.55
CA VAL A 653 6.71 24.28 2.68
C VAL A 653 5.92 25.07 3.70
N PHE A 654 6.04 24.72 4.98
CA PHE A 654 5.34 25.42 6.07
C PHE A 654 6.12 25.36 7.40
N PRO A 655 5.84 26.26 8.36
CA PRO A 655 6.53 26.28 9.65
C PRO A 655 6.23 25.03 10.48
N ALA A 656 7.28 24.42 11.06
CA ALA A 656 7.15 23.21 11.88
C ALA A 656 6.25 23.39 13.13
N GLY A 657 6.11 24.61 13.64
CA GLY A 657 5.33 24.90 14.86
C GLY A 657 3.82 25.05 14.66
N LEU A 658 3.30 24.97 13.44
CA LEU A 658 1.87 25.15 13.13
C LEU A 658 1.09 23.82 13.00
N VAL A 659 1.78 22.71 13.20
CA VAL A 659 1.29 21.34 13.01
C VAL A 659 1.75 20.48 14.19
N SER A 660 1.02 19.42 14.51
CA SER A 660 1.45 18.44 15.50
C SER A 660 2.65 17.66 14.96
N TYR A 661 3.82 17.97 15.50
CA TYR A 661 5.07 17.29 15.22
C TYR A 661 5.26 16.12 16.20
N GLN A 662 5.52 14.92 15.68
CA GLN A 662 5.80 13.74 16.50
C GLN A 662 7.25 13.31 16.27
N ILE A 663 8.00 13.20 17.36
CA ILE A 663 9.36 12.62 17.37
C ILE A 663 9.22 11.23 17.96
N GLY A 664 9.76 10.22 17.27
CA GLY A 664 9.91 8.87 17.79
C GLY A 664 10.75 8.85 19.07
N SER A 665 10.74 7.73 19.79
CA SER A 665 11.54 7.59 21.01
C SER A 665 13.03 7.77 20.71
N GLU A 666 13.62 8.90 21.13
CA GLU A 666 15.07 9.14 21.03
C GLU A 666 15.86 8.09 21.85
N PRO A 667 16.93 7.49 21.32
CA PRO A 667 18.04 7.08 22.17
C PRO A 667 18.68 8.34 22.77
N PRO A 668 19.12 8.33 24.04
CA PRO A 668 19.72 9.51 24.65
C PRO A 668 20.95 9.96 23.85
N PHE A 669 20.89 11.18 23.32
CA PHE A 669 22.02 11.86 22.68
C PHE A 669 23.20 11.92 23.66
N LEU A 670 24.21 11.10 23.41
CA LEU A 670 25.59 11.46 23.71
C LEU A 670 26.19 11.97 22.41
N GLU A 671 26.66 13.22 22.43
CA GLU A 671 27.50 13.80 21.38
C GLU A 671 28.72 12.88 21.15
N ALA A 672 28.60 11.97 20.19
CA ALA A 672 29.75 11.27 19.65
C ALA A 672 30.20 12.02 18.39
N GLU A 673 31.08 13.01 18.59
CA GLU A 673 31.98 13.46 17.53
C GLU A 673 32.79 12.25 17.04
N GLY A 674 32.44 11.64 15.89
CA GLY A 674 33.30 10.62 15.31
C GLY A 674 32.71 9.74 14.20
N ALA A 675 33.16 10.02 12.97
CA ALA A 675 33.27 9.14 11.80
C ALA A 675 31.98 8.74 11.04
N PHE A 676 31.46 9.66 10.22
CA PHE A 676 30.72 9.32 9.01
C PHE A 676 31.66 8.74 7.94
N ASN A 677 31.23 7.63 7.34
CA ASN A 677 31.91 6.91 6.26
C ASN A 677 32.32 7.84 5.11
N GLN A 678 33.63 7.98 4.92
CA GLN A 678 34.22 8.67 3.78
C GLN A 678 34.35 7.71 2.60
N PHE A 679 33.63 7.96 1.51
CA PHE A 679 34.05 7.53 0.18
C PHE A 679 34.49 8.74 -0.62
N ARG A 680 35.82 8.87 -0.80
CA ARG A 680 36.43 9.77 -1.77
C ARG A 680 36.21 9.19 -3.17
N LEU A 681 35.59 9.98 -4.04
CA LEU A 681 35.67 9.80 -5.49
C LEU A 681 37.12 10.05 -5.93
N GLN A 682 37.72 9.09 -6.62
CA GLN A 682 38.78 9.34 -7.60
C GLN A 682 38.18 9.21 -9.00
#